data_AF-A0AA86SZ00-F1
#
_entry.id   AF-A0AA86SZ00-F1
#
_cell.length_a   1.000
_cell.length_b   1.000
_cell.length_c   1.000
_cell.angle_alpha   90.00
_cell.angle_beta   90.00
_cell.angle_gamma   90.00
#
_symmetry.space_group_name_H-M   'P 1'
#
loop_
_entity.id
_entity.type
_entity.pdbx_description
1 polymer ?
#
loop_
_entity_poly.entity_id
_entity_poly.type
_entity_poly.pdbx_seq_one_letter_code
_entity_poly.pdbx_strand_id
1 'polypeptide(L)'
;MDHHEDESNSKQDDEEAVARLEEIKKSVEAKMALRQSNLNLERPAQTGGSINSGEDENDSGFLRTLDSSIKRNTAVIKKLKQINEEQREALMDELRSVNLSKFVSEAVTAICDAKLRSSDIQAAVQGKLYKDFAPSLIQGLLKVFSPGKTGDESEADRNLKAMKKRSTLKLLLELFFVGVIEDGGIFINIIKDLTNGDQLKDRDAAQTSLTLLSSFARQGRIFLGLSVSGPEIHEEFFKGLNITADQKKVFRKACYSFYDAAAELLQSEHSSLRLMEHENSKILNAKGELSDENIASYEKLRKSYDHLYRNVSSLAEALDMQPPVMPEDGHTTRVTSGEEGISSASGKDSSVVEPIWDDEDTRTFYECLPDLRAFVPAVLLGETEPKSSEQSAKSQDQPTEILPESDKGQQTTHESGEVSTESNALPEAETTDRVKDKEEKDKSKELDREKEKEKDNDKKGENEKDKLRSLEGTNLDALLQRLPGCVSRDLIDQLTVEFCYLNSKSNRKKLVRALFNVPRTSLELLPYYSRMVATLSTCMKDVSSILLQMLEEEFNFLINKKDQMNIETKIRNIRFIGELCKFKIAPPGLVFSCLKVLISCQNPNLRAVATCVSSSNFHDNFNNEQHDNEQCNLCSNNNDDQYSAAACLDDFTHHNIDVACNLLETCGRFLYRSPETTIRMANMLEILMRLKNVKNLDPRHSTLVENAYYLCKPPERSARVAKVRPPLHQYIRKLLFSDLDKSTIEHVLRQLRKLPWNECEPYLLKCFMKVYKGKYGQIHLVASLAAGLSRYHDEFAVAIVDEVLEEIRVGLELNDYGMQQRRIAYMRFLGELYNYEHVDSSVIFETLYLILIYGHGTSEPSGDIMEFVHESCQQDVLDPPEDCFRIRLIITLLETCGHYFDRGSSKRKLDRFLIHFQRYILSKGALPLDIEFDLQFTSKLMWATNAVDMGLFLEWSYEPHYVFGNCSLYNITSGY
;
A
#
# COMPACT_ATOMS: atom_id res chain seq x y z
N MET A 1 16.73 -23.41 -2.39
CA MET A 1 17.63 -22.42 -3.00
C MET A 1 17.59 -21.14 -2.19
N ASP A 2 16.40 -20.60 -1.98
CA ASP A 2 16.08 -19.36 -1.25
C ASP A 2 16.84 -19.23 0.10
N HIS A 3 17.07 -20.32 0.85
CA HIS A 3 17.88 -20.33 2.08
C HIS A 3 19.38 -19.98 1.91
N HIS A 4 20.00 -20.19 0.74
CA HIS A 4 21.43 -19.90 0.56
C HIS A 4 21.71 -18.44 0.14
N GLU A 5 20.70 -17.70 -0.34
CA GLU A 5 20.87 -16.28 -0.68
C GLU A 5 20.87 -15.40 0.59
N ASP A 6 19.91 -15.60 1.51
CA ASP A 6 19.91 -14.91 2.81
C ASP A 6 21.16 -15.27 3.66
N GLU A 7 21.63 -16.53 3.61
CA GLU A 7 22.89 -16.97 4.22
C GLU A 7 24.16 -16.30 3.64
N SER A 8 24.08 -15.72 2.44
CA SER A 8 25.21 -15.04 1.79
C SER A 8 25.26 -13.55 2.17
N ASN A 9 24.11 -12.89 2.24
CA ASN A 9 24.02 -11.50 2.71
C ASN A 9 24.44 -11.38 4.19
N SER A 10 23.97 -12.26 5.08
CA SER A 10 24.29 -12.10 6.51
C SER A 10 25.80 -12.19 6.79
N LYS A 11 26.51 -13.08 6.07
CA LYS A 11 27.97 -13.22 6.17
C LYS A 11 28.71 -11.98 5.67
N GLN A 12 28.17 -11.30 4.65
CA GLN A 12 28.74 -10.04 4.15
C GLN A 12 28.51 -8.87 5.11
N ASP A 13 27.34 -8.78 5.74
CA ASP A 13 27.06 -7.80 6.79
C ASP A 13 27.93 -8.03 8.05
N ASP A 14 28.13 -9.30 8.45
CA ASP A 14 29.01 -9.69 9.57
C ASP A 14 30.49 -9.34 9.28
N GLU A 15 30.98 -9.60 8.07
CA GLU A 15 32.35 -9.23 7.67
C GLU A 15 32.56 -7.70 7.68
N GLU A 16 31.58 -6.90 7.22
CA GLU A 16 31.70 -5.44 7.30
C GLU A 16 31.63 -4.92 8.75
N ALA A 17 30.81 -5.54 9.60
CA ALA A 17 30.74 -5.20 11.02
C ALA A 17 32.08 -5.46 11.74
N VAL A 18 32.74 -6.59 11.45
CA VAL A 18 34.08 -6.92 11.98
C VAL A 18 35.13 -5.93 11.47
N ALA A 19 35.11 -5.58 10.17
CA ALA A 19 36.05 -4.62 9.59
C ALA A 19 35.94 -3.22 10.26
N ARG A 20 34.71 -2.73 10.48
CA ARG A 20 34.44 -1.47 11.19
C ARG A 20 34.96 -1.50 12.64
N LEU A 21 34.84 -2.63 13.35
CA LEU A 21 35.36 -2.79 14.71
C LEU A 21 36.89 -2.76 14.77
N GLU A 22 37.57 -3.41 13.82
CA GLU A 22 39.05 -3.41 13.73
C GLU A 22 39.59 -2.00 13.41
N GLU A 23 38.92 -1.23 12.55
CA GLU A 23 39.27 0.17 12.29
C GLU A 23 39.10 1.06 13.55
N ILE A 24 37.98 0.91 14.26
CA ILE A 24 37.70 1.64 15.51
C ILE A 24 38.78 1.34 16.57
N LYS A 25 39.13 0.07 16.76
CA LYS A 25 40.19 -0.38 17.67
C LYS A 25 41.54 0.24 17.31
N LYS A 26 41.95 0.15 16.05
CA LYS A 26 43.20 0.74 15.53
C LYS A 26 43.25 2.27 15.71
N SER A 27 42.11 2.95 15.58
CA SER A 27 41.97 4.38 15.86
C SER A 27 42.18 4.71 17.35
N VAL A 28 41.66 3.89 18.26
CA VAL A 28 41.88 4.07 19.71
C VAL A 28 43.33 3.75 20.10
N GLU A 29 43.94 2.71 19.55
CA GLU A 29 45.37 2.38 19.76
C GLU A 29 46.28 3.54 19.35
N ALA A 30 46.03 4.18 18.20
CA ALA A 30 46.77 5.37 17.77
C ALA A 30 46.59 6.56 18.74
N LYS A 31 45.37 6.78 19.25
CA LYS A 31 45.07 7.84 20.24
C LYS A 31 45.74 7.59 21.59
N MET A 32 45.80 6.33 22.03
CA MET A 32 46.55 5.93 23.25
C MET A 32 48.04 6.24 23.11
N ALA A 33 48.67 5.86 22.00
CA ALA A 33 50.09 6.12 21.77
C ALA A 33 50.42 7.62 21.73
N LEU A 34 49.58 8.43 21.08
CA LEU A 34 49.72 9.89 21.09
C LEU A 34 49.51 10.48 22.50
N ARG A 35 48.48 10.04 23.24
CA ARG A 35 48.24 10.48 24.62
C ARG A 35 49.44 10.18 25.52
N GLN A 36 50.01 8.99 25.42
CA GLN A 36 51.19 8.61 26.19
C GLN A 36 52.43 9.45 25.79
N SER A 37 52.60 9.77 24.51
CA SER A 37 53.68 10.65 24.03
C SER A 37 53.52 12.12 24.45
N ASN A 38 52.30 12.60 24.66
CA ASN A 38 52.01 13.99 25.03
C ASN A 38 52.05 14.20 26.54
N LEU A 39 51.59 13.24 27.35
CA LEU A 39 51.70 13.31 28.80
C LEU A 39 53.14 13.10 29.29
N ASN A 40 53.93 12.24 28.62
CA ASN A 40 55.33 11.97 28.97
C ASN A 40 56.32 12.98 28.34
N LEU A 41 56.06 14.29 28.46
CA LEU A 41 56.97 15.33 27.94
C LEU A 41 58.31 15.40 28.69
N GLU A 42 58.36 14.97 29.95
CA GLU A 42 59.60 14.86 30.73
C GLU A 42 60.34 13.53 30.48
N ARG A 43 61.15 13.47 29.40
CA ARG A 43 62.50 12.85 29.31
C ARG A 43 62.96 12.61 27.86
N PRO A 44 64.05 13.26 27.44
CA PRO A 44 65.02 12.70 26.49
C PRO A 44 66.25 12.22 27.27
N ALA A 45 66.15 11.10 28.00
CA ALA A 45 67.22 10.65 28.91
C ALA A 45 67.42 9.12 28.95
N GLN A 46 68.67 8.72 28.75
CA GLN A 46 69.30 7.43 29.12
C GLN A 46 68.84 6.15 28.39
N THR A 47 69.54 5.87 27.28
CA THR A 47 70.42 4.69 27.31
C THR A 47 71.86 5.14 27.59
N GLY A 48 72.29 5.01 28.85
CA GLY A 48 73.69 5.16 29.28
C GLY A 48 74.08 6.50 29.92
N GLY A 49 74.60 6.44 31.15
CA GLY A 49 75.59 7.42 31.66
C GLY A 49 75.14 8.41 32.75
N SER A 50 75.38 8.05 34.01
CA SER A 50 75.77 8.91 35.15
C SER A 50 75.16 10.31 35.37
N ILE A 51 74.45 10.44 36.50
CA ILE A 51 74.54 11.53 37.51
C ILE A 51 75.09 12.89 37.04
N ASN A 52 74.22 13.90 36.96
CA ASN A 52 74.40 15.20 37.63
C ASN A 52 73.15 16.09 37.56
N SER A 53 73.05 17.06 38.46
CA SER A 53 71.98 18.08 38.51
C SER A 53 72.19 19.20 37.48
N GLY A 54 71.16 19.54 36.70
CA GLY A 54 71.23 20.61 35.69
C GLY A 54 70.04 20.67 34.74
N GLU A 55 68.83 20.83 35.26
CA GLU A 55 67.59 20.86 34.48
C GLU A 55 67.31 22.27 33.92
N ASP A 56 67.88 22.61 32.76
CA ASP A 56 67.33 23.65 31.85
C ASP A 56 68.03 23.70 30.46
N GLU A 57 69.34 23.42 30.36
CA GLU A 57 70.10 23.77 29.14
C GLU A 57 69.78 22.93 27.88
N ASN A 58 69.38 21.66 28.04
CA ASN A 58 69.42 20.67 26.96
C ASN A 58 68.44 20.95 25.80
N ASP A 59 67.23 21.41 26.11
CA ASP A 59 66.19 21.67 25.09
C ASP A 59 66.59 22.85 24.19
N SER A 60 67.30 23.84 24.75
CA SER A 60 67.88 24.97 24.01
C SER A 60 68.93 24.55 22.98
N GLY A 61 69.62 23.43 23.22
CA GLY A 61 70.62 22.85 22.32
C GLY A 61 69.98 22.25 21.06
N PHE A 62 68.93 21.43 21.24
CA PHE A 62 68.21 20.82 20.12
C PHE A 62 67.56 21.88 19.22
N LEU A 63 66.86 22.85 19.81
CA LEU A 63 66.18 23.92 19.07
C LEU A 63 67.11 24.80 18.22
N ARG A 64 68.41 24.88 18.56
CA ARG A 64 69.42 25.58 17.75
C ARG A 64 69.85 24.81 16.48
N THR A 65 69.53 23.52 16.37
CA THR A 65 69.83 22.71 15.17
C THR A 65 68.76 22.84 14.06
N LEU A 66 67.60 23.39 14.39
CA LEU A 66 66.42 23.47 13.51
C LEU A 66 66.39 24.79 12.69
N ASP A 67 65.82 24.72 11.48
CA ASP A 67 65.82 25.84 10.54
C ASP A 67 64.95 27.00 11.05
N SER A 68 65.62 28.05 11.51
CA SER A 68 65.01 29.28 12.03
C SER A 68 64.76 30.35 10.96
N SER A 69 64.91 30.03 9.67
CA SER A 69 64.77 31.01 8.59
C SER A 69 63.31 31.43 8.40
N ILE A 70 63.08 32.74 8.29
CA ILE A 70 61.73 33.32 8.10
C ILE A 70 61.06 32.71 6.88
N LYS A 71 61.77 32.59 5.75
CA LYS A 71 61.24 32.04 4.49
C LYS A 71 60.65 30.64 4.64
N ARG A 72 61.31 29.74 5.40
CA ARG A 72 60.85 28.36 5.60
C ARG A 72 59.71 28.29 6.61
N ASN A 73 59.81 29.03 7.72
CA ASN A 73 58.76 29.09 8.73
C ASN A 73 57.45 29.68 8.15
N THR A 74 57.51 30.78 7.39
CA THR A 74 56.34 31.34 6.68
C THR A 74 55.76 30.38 5.63
N ALA A 75 56.57 29.51 5.01
CA ALA A 75 56.07 28.48 4.10
C ALA A 75 55.28 27.38 4.84
N VAL A 76 55.80 26.90 5.97
CA VAL A 76 55.10 25.93 6.84
C VAL A 76 53.79 26.53 7.40
N ILE A 77 53.82 27.78 7.86
CA ILE A 77 52.62 28.49 8.37
C ILE A 77 51.53 28.62 7.28
N LYS A 78 51.90 28.81 6.01
CA LYS A 78 50.93 28.77 4.90
C LYS A 78 50.29 27.39 4.72
N LYS A 79 51.05 26.30 4.87
CA LYS A 79 50.51 24.93 4.83
C LYS A 79 49.62 24.61 6.03
N LEU A 80 49.95 25.11 7.23
CA LEU A 80 49.11 24.98 8.43
C LEU A 80 47.71 25.60 8.27
N LYS A 81 47.51 26.54 7.34
CA LYS A 81 46.18 27.09 7.00
C LYS A 81 45.39 26.25 5.98
N GLN A 82 45.99 25.18 5.44
CA GLN A 82 45.42 24.31 4.41
C GLN A 82 45.61 22.81 4.74
N ILE A 83 45.66 22.45 6.03
CA ILE A 83 45.82 21.07 6.49
C ILE A 83 44.75 20.14 5.87
N ASN A 84 45.21 19.01 5.38
CA ASN A 84 44.45 17.94 4.74
C ASN A 84 45.18 16.60 4.97
N GLU A 85 44.46 15.48 4.90
CA GLU A 85 45.03 14.16 5.20
C GLU A 85 46.10 13.71 4.18
N GLU A 86 45.92 14.05 2.90
CA GLU A 86 46.86 13.69 1.82
C GLU A 86 48.27 14.27 2.02
N GLN A 87 48.37 15.47 2.61
CA GLN A 87 49.64 16.17 2.83
C GLN A 87 50.23 15.92 4.23
N ARG A 88 49.63 15.05 5.05
CA ARG A 88 49.99 14.84 6.46
C ARG A 88 51.47 14.51 6.67
N GLU A 89 52.01 13.50 5.97
CA GLU A 89 53.42 13.10 6.15
C GLU A 89 54.39 14.21 5.70
N ALA A 90 54.14 14.84 4.54
CA ALA A 90 54.98 15.91 4.01
C ALA A 90 54.99 17.15 4.91
N LEU A 91 53.86 17.46 5.56
CA LEU A 91 53.78 18.52 6.57
C LEU A 91 54.53 18.14 7.85
N MET A 92 54.44 16.89 8.30
CA MET A 92 55.15 16.39 9.49
C MET A 92 56.67 16.40 9.32
N ASP A 93 57.20 16.02 8.16
CA ASP A 93 58.64 16.08 7.89
C ASP A 93 59.15 17.54 7.76
N GLU A 94 58.34 18.45 7.21
CA GLU A 94 58.69 19.88 7.23
C GLU A 94 58.67 20.45 8.65
N LEU A 95 57.66 20.11 9.48
CA LEU A 95 57.57 20.53 10.88
C LEU A 95 58.77 20.03 11.71
N ARG A 96 59.25 18.81 11.49
CA ARG A 96 60.46 18.25 12.12
C ARG A 96 61.75 19.01 11.76
N SER A 97 61.72 19.86 10.73
CA SER A 97 62.92 20.55 10.20
C SER A 97 63.04 22.03 10.58
N VAL A 98 62.03 22.62 11.23
CA VAL A 98 61.93 24.08 11.48
C VAL A 98 61.83 24.45 12.96
N ASN A 99 62.38 25.61 13.33
CA ASN A 99 62.19 26.20 14.65
C ASN A 99 61.00 27.19 14.63
N LEU A 100 59.83 26.71 15.06
CA LEU A 100 58.60 27.51 15.14
C LEU A 100 58.44 28.29 16.45
N SER A 101 59.38 28.23 17.40
CA SER A 101 59.23 28.85 18.73
C SER A 101 59.05 30.37 18.70
N LYS A 102 59.45 31.04 17.60
CA LYS A 102 59.24 32.48 17.37
C LYS A 102 57.98 32.83 16.57
N PHE A 103 57.24 31.84 16.09
CA PHE A 103 56.08 31.99 15.20
C PHE A 103 54.83 31.26 15.74
N VAL A 104 54.80 30.97 17.04
CA VAL A 104 53.70 30.24 17.70
C VAL A 104 52.35 30.93 17.45
N SER A 105 52.29 32.26 17.57
CA SER A 105 51.08 33.06 17.36
C SER A 105 50.54 32.94 15.93
N GLU A 106 51.40 33.01 14.93
CA GLU A 106 51.03 32.90 13.52
C GLU A 106 50.63 31.46 13.15
N ALA A 107 51.32 30.45 13.69
CA ALA A 107 50.98 29.05 13.50
C ALA A 107 49.63 28.68 14.15
N VAL A 108 49.38 29.13 15.38
CA VAL A 108 48.08 29.01 16.06
C VAL A 108 46.99 29.71 15.25
N THR A 109 47.25 30.92 14.75
CA THR A 109 46.28 31.67 13.93
C THR A 109 45.97 30.94 12.62
N ALA A 110 46.98 30.37 11.95
CA ALA A 110 46.82 29.59 10.72
C ALA A 110 45.93 28.37 10.92
N ILE A 111 46.11 27.61 12.02
CA ILE A 111 45.28 26.44 12.36
C ILE A 111 43.86 26.87 12.75
N CYS A 112 43.71 27.94 13.56
CA CYS A 112 42.39 28.48 13.91
C CYS A 112 41.60 29.00 12.70
N ASP A 113 42.26 29.30 11.59
CA ASP A 113 41.67 29.72 10.32
C ASP A 113 41.54 28.60 9.27
N ALA A 114 42.07 27.40 9.54
CA ALA A 114 42.05 26.31 8.58
C ALA A 114 40.61 25.80 8.33
N LYS A 115 40.27 25.58 7.05
CA LYS A 115 38.95 25.04 6.64
C LYS A 115 38.96 23.51 6.68
N LEU A 116 39.10 22.94 7.87
CA LEU A 116 39.18 21.49 8.09
C LEU A 116 37.83 20.80 7.80
N ARG A 117 37.82 19.75 6.97
CA ARG A 117 36.69 18.81 6.85
C ARG A 117 36.80 17.74 7.94
N SER A 118 35.75 16.93 8.11
CA SER A 118 35.72 15.85 9.10
C SER A 118 36.82 14.78 8.92
N SER A 119 37.39 14.66 7.72
CA SER A 119 38.56 13.83 7.37
C SER A 119 39.87 14.43 7.87
N ASP A 120 40.04 15.75 7.70
CA ASP A 120 41.31 16.45 7.85
C ASP A 120 41.71 16.67 9.33
N ILE A 121 40.82 16.31 10.26
CA ILE A 121 41.04 16.46 11.70
C ILE A 121 42.19 15.57 12.20
N GLN A 122 42.36 14.36 11.67
CA GLN A 122 43.42 13.46 12.16
C GLN A 122 44.81 14.01 11.80
N ALA A 123 45.04 14.47 10.56
CA ALA A 123 46.22 15.26 10.21
C ALA A 123 46.43 16.51 11.09
N ALA A 124 45.36 17.21 11.50
CA ALA A 124 45.46 18.41 12.34
C ALA A 124 45.80 18.14 13.82
N VAL A 125 45.75 16.88 14.27
CA VAL A 125 45.98 16.46 15.66
C VAL A 125 47.38 15.85 15.87
N GLN A 126 48.10 15.54 14.79
CA GLN A 126 49.41 14.88 14.84
C GLN A 126 50.56 15.84 15.20
N GLY A 127 51.44 15.38 16.09
CA GLY A 127 52.72 16.03 16.40
C GLY A 127 52.92 16.38 17.88
N LYS A 128 54.19 16.41 18.32
CA LYS A 128 54.56 16.97 19.62
C LYS A 128 54.46 18.50 19.55
N LEU A 129 53.52 19.07 20.29
CA LEU A 129 53.33 20.52 20.39
C LEU A 129 54.32 21.11 21.41
N TYR A 130 54.85 22.30 21.12
CA TYR A 130 55.69 23.04 22.08
C TYR A 130 54.87 23.40 23.33
N LYS A 131 55.52 23.48 24.50
CA LYS A 131 54.87 23.73 25.81
C LYS A 131 53.97 24.97 25.83
N ASP A 132 54.40 26.05 25.15
CA ASP A 132 53.66 27.31 25.05
C ASP A 132 52.56 27.32 23.96
N PHE A 133 52.53 26.32 23.07
CA PHE A 133 51.66 26.30 21.89
C PHE A 133 50.25 25.82 22.23
N ALA A 134 50.12 24.78 23.06
CA ALA A 134 48.82 24.19 23.38
C ALA A 134 47.84 25.17 24.07
N PRO A 135 48.24 25.98 25.09
CA PRO A 135 47.34 26.95 25.70
C PRO A 135 46.83 28.00 24.71
N SER A 136 47.71 28.52 23.84
CA SER A 136 47.35 29.48 22.80
C SER A 136 46.41 28.89 21.75
N LEU A 137 46.63 27.63 21.33
CA LEU A 137 45.72 26.94 20.41
C LEU A 137 44.33 26.75 21.03
N ILE A 138 44.25 26.26 22.27
CA ILE A 138 42.99 26.03 22.97
C ILE A 138 42.20 27.36 23.09
N GLN A 139 42.86 28.46 23.47
CA GLN A 139 42.23 29.77 23.55
C GLN A 139 41.71 30.26 22.17
N GLY A 140 42.48 30.03 21.10
CA GLY A 140 42.09 30.38 19.74
C GLY A 140 40.89 29.58 19.22
N LEU A 141 40.84 28.28 19.51
CA LEU A 141 39.73 27.40 19.13
C LEU A 141 38.45 27.69 19.93
N LEU A 142 38.56 27.94 21.24
CA LEU A 142 37.41 28.28 22.10
C LEU A 142 36.69 29.56 21.63
N LYS A 143 37.43 30.52 21.05
CA LYS A 143 36.89 31.77 20.50
C LYS A 143 35.88 31.57 19.35
N VAL A 144 35.83 30.39 18.73
CA VAL A 144 34.85 30.03 17.69
C VAL A 144 33.43 29.85 18.26
N PHE A 145 33.30 29.55 19.56
CA PHE A 145 32.01 29.33 20.21
C PHE A 145 31.43 30.60 20.85
N SER A 146 32.25 31.61 21.12
CA SER A 146 31.83 32.89 21.71
C SER A 146 30.68 33.54 20.94
N PRO A 147 29.70 34.17 21.63
CA PRO A 147 28.56 34.80 20.98
C PRO A 147 29.01 35.95 20.06
N GLY A 148 28.58 35.89 18.80
CA GLY A 148 28.80 36.95 17.81
C GLY A 148 27.83 38.10 17.97
N LYS A 149 28.09 39.23 17.28
CA LYS A 149 27.10 40.31 17.16
C LYS A 149 25.93 39.81 16.29
N THR A 150 24.72 39.94 16.81
CA THR A 150 23.48 39.56 16.12
C THR A 150 22.98 40.72 15.24
N GLY A 151 23.03 40.56 13.92
CA GLY A 151 22.43 41.48 12.96
C GLY A 151 22.79 41.14 11.51
N ASP A 152 21.76 40.91 10.68
CA ASP A 152 21.78 40.80 9.21
C ASP A 152 22.96 40.08 8.56
N GLU A 153 23.27 38.87 9.05
CA GLU A 153 24.19 37.94 8.40
C GLU A 153 23.46 36.97 7.47
N SER A 154 24.04 36.77 6.28
CA SER A 154 23.48 35.91 5.22
C SER A 154 23.42 34.44 5.64
N GLU A 155 22.45 33.70 5.09
CA GLU A 155 22.31 32.24 5.26
C GLU A 155 23.61 31.48 4.90
N ALA A 156 24.36 31.97 3.91
CA ALA A 156 25.68 31.42 3.56
C ALA A 156 26.71 31.58 4.68
N ASP A 157 26.73 32.72 5.37
CA ASP A 157 27.63 33.00 6.49
C ASP A 157 27.23 32.21 7.75
N ARG A 158 25.92 32.08 8.01
CA ARG A 158 25.37 31.20 9.07
C ARG A 158 25.84 29.76 8.88
N ASN A 159 25.67 29.21 7.67
CA ASN A 159 26.10 27.85 7.34
C ASN A 159 27.64 27.68 7.43
N LEU A 160 28.42 28.67 6.97
CA LEU A 160 29.88 28.64 7.10
C LEU A 160 30.33 28.64 8.57
N LYS A 161 29.66 29.41 9.44
CA LYS A 161 29.90 29.42 10.89
C LYS A 161 29.50 28.10 11.55
N ALA A 162 28.38 27.49 11.18
CA ALA A 162 27.96 26.18 11.67
C ALA A 162 28.99 25.09 11.30
N MET A 163 29.50 25.08 10.07
CA MET A 163 30.58 24.19 9.65
C MET A 163 31.89 24.43 10.41
N LYS A 164 32.25 25.69 10.69
CA LYS A 164 33.44 26.00 11.50
C LYS A 164 33.26 25.53 12.96
N LYS A 165 32.12 25.78 13.59
CA LYS A 165 31.80 25.24 14.94
C LYS A 165 31.90 23.70 14.97
N ARG A 166 31.41 23.00 13.94
CA ARG A 166 31.42 21.52 13.88
C ARG A 166 32.82 20.94 13.73
N SER A 167 33.65 21.52 12.86
CA SER A 167 35.06 21.11 12.71
C SER A 167 35.89 21.45 13.94
N THR A 168 35.74 22.65 14.51
CA THR A 168 36.43 23.03 15.77
C THR A 168 36.02 22.14 16.95
N LEU A 169 34.74 21.77 17.09
CA LEU A 169 34.29 20.91 18.19
C LEU A 169 34.90 19.50 18.10
N LYS A 170 34.94 18.91 16.89
CA LYS A 170 35.62 17.63 16.65
C LYS A 170 37.12 17.73 16.92
N LEU A 171 37.78 18.82 16.50
CA LEU A 171 39.21 19.05 16.77
C LEU A 171 39.49 19.14 18.28
N LEU A 172 38.69 19.89 19.05
CA LEU A 172 38.84 19.99 20.50
C LEU A 172 38.67 18.63 21.19
N LEU A 173 37.69 17.82 20.79
CA LEU A 173 37.49 16.47 21.33
C LEU A 173 38.69 15.55 21.04
N GLU A 174 39.22 15.57 19.81
CA GLU A 174 40.40 14.77 19.46
C GLU A 174 41.66 15.22 20.21
N LEU A 175 41.89 16.53 20.34
CA LEU A 175 42.98 17.10 21.15
C LEU A 175 42.87 16.72 22.64
N PHE A 176 41.65 16.58 23.18
CA PHE A 176 41.42 16.05 24.52
C PHE A 176 41.74 14.56 24.63
N PHE A 177 41.34 13.74 23.65
CA PHE A 177 41.66 12.32 23.64
C PHE A 177 43.17 12.06 23.56
N VAL A 178 43.91 12.77 22.70
CA VAL A 178 45.38 12.68 22.60
C VAL A 178 46.15 13.44 23.69
N GLY A 179 45.47 13.96 24.72
CA GLY A 179 46.13 14.54 25.91
C GLY A 179 46.82 15.89 25.67
N VAL A 180 46.48 16.62 24.61
CA VAL A 180 46.84 18.04 24.44
C VAL A 180 45.94 18.94 25.29
N ILE A 181 44.71 18.48 25.58
CA ILE A 181 43.80 19.10 26.54
C ILE A 181 43.60 18.12 27.70
N GLU A 182 43.95 18.53 28.91
CA GLU A 182 43.87 17.68 30.10
C GLU A 182 42.53 17.81 30.83
N ASP A 183 41.98 19.02 31.00
CA ASP A 183 40.72 19.24 31.70
C ASP A 183 39.51 19.16 30.75
N GLY A 184 38.59 18.24 31.05
CA GLY A 184 37.29 18.15 30.37
C GLY A 184 36.36 19.35 30.64
N GLY A 185 36.68 20.19 31.62
CA GLY A 185 35.93 21.38 32.01
C GLY A 185 35.79 22.43 30.91
N ILE A 186 36.72 22.49 29.93
CA ILE A 186 36.61 23.47 28.82
C ILE A 186 35.33 23.30 28.00
N PHE A 187 34.79 22.08 27.92
CA PHE A 187 33.57 21.80 27.16
C PHE A 187 32.31 22.27 27.88
N ILE A 188 32.35 22.53 29.21
CA ILE A 188 31.17 22.93 29.98
C ILE A 188 30.54 24.20 29.41
N ASN A 189 31.36 25.18 29.06
CA ASN A 189 30.85 26.45 28.51
C ASN A 189 30.32 26.27 27.09
N ILE A 190 31.02 25.50 26.23
CA ILE A 190 30.54 25.17 24.88
C ILE A 190 29.17 24.50 24.94
N ILE A 191 29.01 23.49 25.80
CA ILE A 191 27.75 22.75 25.93
C ILE A 191 26.66 23.66 26.52
N LYS A 192 26.94 24.44 27.58
CA LYS A 192 25.98 25.43 28.11
C LYS A 192 25.46 26.40 27.04
N ASP A 193 26.36 26.94 26.21
CA ASP A 193 26.01 27.88 25.15
C ASP A 193 25.13 27.20 24.08
N LEU A 194 25.42 25.94 23.73
CA LEU A 194 24.62 25.13 22.79
C LEU A 194 23.29 24.65 23.39
N THR A 195 23.21 24.48 24.71
CA THR A 195 21.99 24.05 25.42
C THR A 195 21.15 25.22 25.97
N ASN A 196 21.47 26.47 25.62
CA ASN A 196 20.65 27.62 26.01
C ASN A 196 19.28 27.53 25.31
N GLY A 197 18.19 27.69 26.05
CA GLY A 197 16.82 27.69 25.49
C GLY A 197 16.57 28.77 24.44
N ASP A 198 17.36 29.85 24.41
CA ASP A 198 17.31 30.83 23.31
C ASP A 198 17.70 30.23 21.94
N GLN A 199 18.51 29.16 21.91
CA GLN A 199 18.85 28.48 20.66
C GLN A 199 17.62 27.85 19.99
N LEU A 200 16.58 27.48 20.75
CA LEU A 200 15.35 26.89 20.22
C LEU A 200 14.37 27.94 19.64
N LYS A 201 14.67 29.24 19.76
CA LYS A 201 13.81 30.33 19.25
C LYS A 201 14.13 30.74 17.82
N ASP A 202 15.35 30.48 17.33
CA ASP A 202 15.75 30.66 15.93
C ASP A 202 16.03 29.29 15.32
N ARG A 203 15.47 29.03 14.13
CA ARG A 203 15.51 27.69 13.53
C ARG A 203 16.92 27.26 13.11
N ASP A 204 17.76 28.21 12.67
CA ASP A 204 19.13 27.91 12.23
C ASP A 204 20.05 27.68 13.44
N ALA A 205 19.79 28.42 14.54
CA ALA A 205 20.42 28.25 15.83
C ALA A 205 20.06 26.89 16.48
N ALA A 206 18.79 26.50 16.42
CA ALA A 206 18.30 25.20 16.88
C ALA A 206 18.96 24.06 16.07
N GLN A 207 18.97 24.19 14.74
CA GLN A 207 19.57 23.22 13.82
C GLN A 207 21.09 23.09 14.01
N THR A 208 21.78 24.21 14.22
CA THR A 208 23.20 24.22 14.55
C THR A 208 23.45 23.53 15.89
N SER A 209 22.64 23.81 16.91
CA SER A 209 22.82 23.28 18.26
C SER A 209 22.51 21.78 18.34
N LEU A 210 21.39 21.31 17.79
CA LEU A 210 21.02 19.89 17.72
C LEU A 210 22.10 19.05 17.01
N THR A 211 22.62 19.51 15.87
CA THR A 211 23.66 18.75 15.14
C THR A 211 25.02 18.76 15.83
N LEU A 212 25.38 19.84 16.53
CA LEU A 212 26.61 19.90 17.34
C LEU A 212 26.50 19.02 18.59
N LEU A 213 25.37 19.05 19.29
CA LEU A 213 25.11 18.21 20.46
C LEU A 213 25.05 16.72 20.08
N SER A 214 24.42 16.36 18.95
CA SER A 214 24.43 14.98 18.44
C SER A 214 25.85 14.50 18.11
N SER A 215 26.67 15.36 17.50
CA SER A 215 28.09 15.06 17.22
C SER A 215 28.91 14.92 18.51
N PHE A 216 28.67 15.77 19.50
CA PHE A 216 29.33 15.70 20.81
C PHE A 216 28.92 14.45 21.58
N ALA A 217 27.64 14.09 21.59
CA ALA A 217 27.14 12.93 22.30
C ALA A 217 27.68 11.62 21.69
N ARG A 218 27.69 11.47 20.35
CA ARG A 218 28.27 10.29 19.67
C ARG A 218 29.80 10.16 19.89
N GLN A 219 30.56 11.26 19.82
CA GLN A 219 32.03 11.22 19.93
C GLN A 219 32.53 11.28 21.38
N GLY A 220 31.76 11.91 22.27
CA GLY A 220 32.10 12.23 23.65
C GLY A 220 31.26 11.47 24.67
N ARG A 221 30.81 10.24 24.38
CA ARG A 221 29.97 9.39 25.26
C ARG A 221 30.47 9.33 26.72
N ILE A 222 31.78 9.35 26.92
CA ILE A 222 32.45 9.39 28.24
C ILE A 222 32.18 10.67 29.05
N PHE A 223 31.95 11.82 28.40
CA PHE A 223 31.53 13.08 29.03
C PHE A 223 30.08 13.00 29.55
N LEU A 224 29.22 12.21 28.90
CA LEU A 224 27.84 11.98 29.35
C LEU A 224 27.75 10.82 30.36
N GLY A 225 28.79 9.99 30.45
CA GLY A 225 28.78 8.74 31.21
C GLY A 225 27.85 7.68 30.62
N LEU A 226 27.70 7.68 29.30
CA LEU A 226 27.04 6.59 28.55
C LEU A 226 28.03 5.42 28.39
N SER A 227 27.52 4.23 28.10
CA SER A 227 28.35 3.05 27.84
C SER A 227 29.16 3.25 26.54
N VAL A 228 30.34 2.64 26.44
CA VAL A 228 31.08 2.57 25.18
C VAL A 228 31.25 1.10 24.82
N SER A 229 30.45 0.63 23.87
CA SER A 229 30.53 -0.72 23.31
C SER A 229 31.82 -0.87 22.50
N GLY A 230 32.70 -1.78 22.93
CA GLY A 230 34.00 -2.07 22.31
C GLY A 230 34.81 -3.07 23.15
N PRO A 231 35.95 -3.56 22.64
CA PRO A 231 36.83 -4.47 23.38
C PRO A 231 37.47 -3.80 24.61
N GLU A 232 37.91 -4.61 25.58
CA GLU A 232 38.38 -4.22 26.93
C GLU A 232 39.40 -3.05 26.94
N ILE A 233 40.26 -2.98 25.92
CA ILE A 233 41.23 -1.90 25.66
C ILE A 233 40.58 -0.50 25.72
N HIS A 234 39.32 -0.37 25.29
CA HIS A 234 38.58 0.89 25.35
C HIS A 234 38.34 1.33 26.80
N GLU A 235 38.00 0.41 27.71
CA GLU A 235 37.73 0.79 29.10
C GLU A 235 38.99 1.35 29.79
N GLU A 236 40.15 0.76 29.56
CA GLU A 236 41.41 1.26 30.15
C GLU A 236 41.74 2.66 29.63
N PHE A 237 41.57 2.91 28.33
CA PHE A 237 41.74 4.25 27.75
C PHE A 237 40.78 5.26 28.38
N PHE A 238 39.48 4.94 28.50
CA PHE A 238 38.49 5.86 29.07
C PHE A 238 38.63 6.05 30.60
N LYS A 239 39.23 5.09 31.32
CA LYS A 239 39.64 5.24 32.73
C LYS A 239 40.80 6.24 32.89
N GLY A 240 41.64 6.42 31.85
CA GLY A 240 42.76 7.38 31.80
C GLY A 240 42.39 8.82 31.38
N LEU A 241 41.11 9.20 31.40
CA LEU A 241 40.64 10.55 31.04
C LEU A 241 40.17 11.34 32.27
N ASN A 242 40.70 12.55 32.44
CA ASN A 242 40.36 13.46 33.55
C ASN A 242 38.97 14.11 33.33
N ILE A 243 37.90 13.35 33.60
CA ILE A 243 36.52 13.86 33.62
C ILE A 243 35.86 13.45 34.94
N THR A 244 35.55 14.42 35.80
CA THR A 244 34.99 14.17 37.14
C THR A 244 33.52 13.71 37.07
N ALA A 245 33.03 13.07 38.14
CA ALA A 245 31.63 12.68 38.23
C ALA A 245 30.67 13.88 38.14
N ASP A 246 31.03 15.02 38.74
CA ASP A 246 30.24 16.26 38.67
C ASP A 246 30.25 16.87 37.27
N GLN A 247 31.39 16.86 36.57
CA GLN A 247 31.46 17.24 35.16
C GLN A 247 30.51 16.39 34.32
N LYS A 248 30.54 15.05 34.49
CA LYS A 248 29.63 14.13 33.77
C LYS A 248 28.15 14.41 34.06
N LYS A 249 27.82 14.72 35.32
CA LYS A 249 26.47 15.11 35.75
C LYS A 249 26.01 16.43 35.12
N VAL A 250 26.90 17.41 34.97
CA VAL A 250 26.62 18.69 34.29
C VAL A 250 26.36 18.47 32.79
N PHE A 251 27.22 17.74 32.09
CA PHE A 251 27.04 17.44 30.66
C PHE A 251 25.74 16.67 30.41
N ARG A 252 25.48 15.61 31.18
CA ARG A 252 24.24 14.83 31.08
C ARG A 252 23.01 15.71 31.31
N LYS A 253 22.97 16.49 32.39
CA LYS A 253 21.81 17.36 32.66
C LYS A 253 21.57 18.36 31.53
N ALA A 254 22.63 18.99 31.02
CA ALA A 254 22.52 19.98 29.96
C ALA A 254 21.94 19.38 28.66
N CYS A 255 22.48 18.23 28.21
CA CYS A 255 22.03 17.61 26.97
C CYS A 255 20.60 17.03 27.06
N TYR A 256 20.24 16.39 28.19
CA TYR A 256 18.89 15.83 28.37
C TYR A 256 17.84 16.95 28.49
N SER A 257 18.06 17.98 29.32
CA SER A 257 17.11 19.09 29.43
C SER A 257 16.97 19.93 28.14
N PHE A 258 17.98 19.93 27.26
CA PHE A 258 17.83 20.52 25.92
C PHE A 258 17.07 19.59 24.96
N TYR A 259 17.27 18.28 25.05
CA TYR A 259 16.47 17.30 24.32
C TYR A 259 14.99 17.39 24.70
N ASP A 260 14.66 17.47 26.00
CA ASP A 260 13.30 17.59 26.51
C ASP A 260 12.60 18.82 25.90
N ALA A 261 13.24 20.00 25.97
CA ALA A 261 12.72 21.23 25.38
C ALA A 261 12.63 21.20 23.83
N ALA A 262 13.53 20.47 23.16
CA ALA A 262 13.45 20.27 21.71
C ALA A 262 12.34 19.28 21.32
N ALA A 263 12.00 18.32 22.18
CA ALA A 263 10.86 17.42 22.00
C ALA A 263 9.52 18.14 22.25
N GLU A 264 9.45 19.06 23.22
CA GLU A 264 8.30 19.97 23.39
C GLU A 264 8.10 20.86 22.15
N LEU A 265 9.17 21.45 21.61
CA LEU A 265 9.10 22.22 20.35
C LEU A 265 8.61 21.36 19.18
N LEU A 266 9.08 20.11 19.08
CA LEU A 266 8.68 19.16 18.04
C LEU A 266 7.19 18.75 18.16
N GLN A 267 6.67 18.59 19.38
CA GLN A 267 5.24 18.38 19.63
C GLN A 267 4.41 19.61 19.26
N SER A 268 4.94 20.82 19.47
CA SER A 268 4.31 22.08 19.05
C SER A 268 4.27 22.24 17.52
N GLU A 269 5.39 22.03 16.82
CA GLU A 269 5.41 22.03 15.34
C GLU A 269 4.49 20.93 14.76
N HIS A 270 4.45 19.73 15.36
CA HIS A 270 3.52 18.68 14.95
C HIS A 270 2.06 19.11 15.11
N SER A 271 1.70 19.69 16.27
CA SER A 271 0.34 20.17 16.55
C SER A 271 -0.09 21.28 15.59
N SER A 272 0.84 22.19 15.24
CA SER A 272 0.61 23.22 14.22
C SER A 272 0.42 22.61 12.82
N LEU A 273 1.23 21.62 12.45
CA LEU A 273 1.09 20.89 11.19
C LEU A 273 -0.26 20.17 11.11
N ARG A 274 -0.70 19.50 12.19
CA ARG A 274 -2.02 18.85 12.26
C ARG A 274 -3.18 19.84 12.12
N LEU A 275 -3.10 20.99 12.78
CA LEU A 275 -4.11 22.04 12.65
C LEU A 275 -4.24 22.50 11.18
N MET A 276 -3.11 22.73 10.51
CA MET A 276 -3.11 23.18 9.12
C MET A 276 -3.48 22.07 8.11
N GLU A 277 -3.20 20.80 8.39
CA GLU A 277 -3.76 19.66 7.65
C GLU A 277 -5.30 19.64 7.76
N HIS A 278 -5.84 19.88 8.96
CA HIS A 278 -7.27 19.91 9.21
C HIS A 278 -7.96 21.14 8.59
N GLU A 279 -7.31 22.30 8.56
CA GLU A 279 -7.80 23.51 7.88
C GLU A 279 -7.75 23.39 6.36
N ASN A 280 -6.62 22.93 5.79
CA ASN A 280 -6.53 22.63 4.37
C ASN A 280 -7.57 21.56 3.96
N SER A 281 -7.81 20.54 4.79
CA SER A 281 -8.89 19.57 4.56
C SER A 281 -10.28 20.24 4.55
N LYS A 282 -10.58 21.19 5.44
CA LYS A 282 -11.84 21.97 5.39
C LYS A 282 -11.96 22.78 4.11
N ILE A 283 -10.90 23.47 3.69
CA ILE A 283 -10.89 24.28 2.47
C ILE A 283 -11.12 23.39 1.24
N LEU A 284 -10.40 22.27 1.14
CA LEU A 284 -10.52 21.31 0.04
C LEU A 284 -11.92 20.67 -0.02
N ASN A 285 -12.50 20.26 1.13
CA ASN A 285 -13.88 19.75 1.18
C ASN A 285 -14.94 20.84 0.84
N ALA A 286 -14.64 22.13 0.99
CA ALA A 286 -15.58 23.23 0.77
C ALA A 286 -15.46 23.90 -0.63
N LYS A 287 -14.27 23.87 -1.25
CA LYS A 287 -13.99 24.51 -2.54
C LYS A 287 -13.63 23.54 -3.68
N GLY A 288 -13.24 22.30 -3.35
CA GLY A 288 -12.70 21.33 -4.32
C GLY A 288 -11.21 21.50 -4.64
N GLU A 289 -10.61 22.65 -4.28
CA GLU A 289 -9.20 22.97 -4.54
C GLU A 289 -8.54 23.68 -3.34
N LEU A 290 -7.20 23.72 -3.32
CA LEU A 290 -6.38 24.51 -2.41
C LEU A 290 -5.65 25.59 -3.20
N SER A 291 -5.39 26.74 -2.57
CA SER A 291 -4.57 27.78 -3.21
C SER A 291 -3.08 27.41 -3.18
N ASP A 292 -2.31 27.95 -4.12
CA ASP A 292 -0.84 27.82 -4.11
C ASP A 292 -0.22 28.33 -2.80
N GLU A 293 -0.82 29.33 -2.16
CA GLU A 293 -0.40 29.85 -0.84
C GLU A 293 -0.64 28.82 0.28
N ASN A 294 -1.77 28.10 0.26
CA ASN A 294 -2.05 26.99 1.20
C ASN A 294 -1.11 25.80 0.98
N ILE A 295 -0.73 25.52 -0.26
CA ILE A 295 0.20 24.43 -0.62
C ILE A 295 1.62 24.80 -0.21
N ALA A 296 2.11 25.98 -0.59
CA ALA A 296 3.47 26.44 -0.28
C ALA A 296 3.70 26.63 1.23
N SER A 297 2.69 27.11 1.98
CA SER A 297 2.77 27.19 3.44
C SER A 297 2.79 25.81 4.10
N TYR A 298 1.98 24.86 3.64
CA TYR A 298 2.01 23.47 4.10
C TYR A 298 3.36 22.80 3.83
N GLU A 299 3.88 22.90 2.61
CA GLU A 299 5.22 22.38 2.31
C GLU A 299 6.30 23.02 3.17
N LYS A 300 6.25 24.34 3.40
CA LYS A 300 7.24 25.05 4.23
C LYS A 300 7.21 24.58 5.69
N LEU A 301 6.02 24.42 6.28
CA LEU A 301 5.89 23.93 7.66
C LEU A 301 6.29 22.45 7.76
N ARG A 302 5.83 21.61 6.82
CA ARG A 302 6.19 20.19 6.76
C ARG A 302 7.69 19.97 6.59
N LYS A 303 8.35 20.73 5.70
CA LYS A 303 9.81 20.70 5.52
C LYS A 303 10.58 21.20 6.75
N SER A 304 9.99 22.08 7.58
CA SER A 304 10.53 22.47 8.90
C SER A 304 10.44 21.29 9.89
N TYR A 305 9.23 20.75 10.07
CA TYR A 305 8.94 19.64 10.97
C TYR A 305 9.75 18.38 10.63
N ASP A 306 9.78 17.96 9.37
CA ASP A 306 10.57 16.82 8.90
C ASP A 306 12.07 17.03 9.15
N HIS A 307 12.56 18.28 9.20
CA HIS A 307 13.93 18.58 9.56
C HIS A 307 14.13 18.51 11.08
N LEU A 308 13.30 19.18 11.88
CA LEU A 308 13.38 19.14 13.34
C LEU A 308 13.29 17.70 13.87
N TYR A 309 12.34 16.91 13.38
CA TYR A 309 12.15 15.50 13.74
C TYR A 309 13.43 14.67 13.54
N ARG A 310 14.08 14.77 12.38
CA ARG A 310 15.34 14.06 12.09
C ARG A 310 16.47 14.46 13.05
N ASN A 311 16.56 15.75 13.41
CA ASN A 311 17.63 16.26 14.25
C ASN A 311 17.41 15.95 15.74
N VAL A 312 16.16 16.00 16.23
CA VAL A 312 15.79 15.54 17.58
C VAL A 312 15.97 14.02 17.70
N SER A 313 15.58 13.25 16.70
CA SER A 313 15.78 11.79 16.66
C SER A 313 17.27 11.41 16.64
N SER A 314 18.09 12.13 15.86
CA SER A 314 19.55 11.96 15.84
C SER A 314 20.24 12.37 17.15
N LEU A 315 19.60 13.20 17.98
CA LEU A 315 20.08 13.52 19.32
C LEU A 315 19.64 12.44 20.33
N ALA A 316 18.39 11.95 20.24
CA ALA A 316 17.90 10.84 21.06
C ALA A 316 18.81 9.60 20.94
N GLU A 317 19.05 9.15 19.70
CA GLU A 317 19.94 8.02 19.41
C GLU A 317 21.37 8.26 19.96
N ALA A 318 21.89 9.48 19.84
CA ALA A 318 23.21 9.83 20.37
C ALA A 318 23.29 9.84 21.91
N LEU A 319 22.14 9.94 22.59
CA LEU A 319 21.97 9.90 24.05
C LEU A 319 21.52 8.53 24.60
N ASP A 320 21.54 7.48 23.77
CA ASP A 320 20.97 6.14 24.06
C ASP A 320 19.46 6.17 24.42
N MET A 321 18.73 7.16 23.89
CA MET A 321 17.28 7.31 24.06
C MET A 321 16.54 6.84 22.80
N GLN A 322 15.33 6.33 22.96
CA GLN A 322 14.45 6.13 21.80
C GLN A 322 13.98 7.49 21.25
N PRO A 323 13.86 7.66 19.91
CA PRO A 323 13.26 8.84 19.30
C PRO A 323 11.84 9.11 19.82
N PRO A 324 11.37 10.37 19.82
CA PRO A 324 10.04 10.71 20.29
C PRO A 324 8.97 10.10 19.37
N VAL A 325 8.10 9.28 19.96
CA VAL A 325 6.93 8.71 19.26
C VAL A 325 5.86 9.80 19.14
N MET A 326 5.48 10.10 17.91
CA MET A 326 4.43 11.08 17.60
C MET A 326 3.11 10.34 17.35
N PRO A 327 1.96 10.78 17.90
CA PRO A 327 0.69 10.11 17.70
C PRO A 327 0.27 10.02 16.22
N GLU A 328 0.07 8.77 15.74
CA GLU A 328 -0.48 8.50 14.41
C GLU A 328 -2.00 8.37 14.47
N ASP A 329 -2.70 9.51 14.59
CA ASP A 329 -4.12 9.55 14.24
C ASP A 329 -4.28 9.29 12.73
N GLY A 330 -5.15 8.32 12.38
CA GLY A 330 -5.40 7.83 11.03
C GLY A 330 -6.11 8.81 10.08
N HIS A 331 -5.84 10.11 10.22
CA HIS A 331 -6.46 11.22 9.48
C HIS A 331 -5.41 12.14 8.83
N THR A 332 -4.14 11.74 8.82
CA THR A 332 -3.03 12.41 8.09
C THR A 332 -3.37 12.53 6.61
N THR A 333 -3.85 13.71 6.19
CA THR A 333 -4.12 13.98 4.77
C THR A 333 -2.81 14.34 4.10
N ARG A 334 -2.08 13.33 3.59
CA ARG A 334 -0.84 13.53 2.83
C ARG A 334 -1.16 14.20 1.49
N VAL A 335 -1.28 15.52 1.51
CA VAL A 335 -1.36 16.35 0.30
C VAL A 335 0.02 16.35 -0.35
N THR A 336 0.21 15.48 -1.34
CA THR A 336 1.33 15.55 -2.27
C THR A 336 0.81 15.94 -3.65
N SER A 337 1.15 17.17 -4.06
CA SER A 337 1.35 17.49 -5.47
C SER A 337 2.36 16.50 -6.07
N GLY A 338 2.30 16.28 -7.39
CA GLY A 338 3.07 15.24 -8.06
C GLY A 338 4.59 15.45 -8.07
N GLU A 339 5.29 14.40 -8.52
CA GLU A 339 6.73 14.28 -8.73
C GLU A 339 7.59 14.03 -7.47
N GLU A 340 8.85 13.61 -7.69
CA GLU A 340 9.46 12.51 -6.93
C GLU A 340 10.39 12.87 -5.77
N GLY A 341 10.66 11.89 -4.91
CA GLY A 341 11.61 12.02 -3.80
C GLY A 341 11.82 10.73 -2.99
N ILE A 342 12.29 9.65 -3.61
CA ILE A 342 12.66 8.42 -2.90
C ILE A 342 13.93 8.65 -2.06
N SER A 343 13.89 8.32 -0.77
CA SER A 343 15.08 8.25 0.09
C SER A 343 14.88 7.28 1.27
N SER A 344 15.33 6.05 1.07
CA SER A 344 15.76 5.05 2.06
C SER A 344 15.29 5.20 3.53
N ALA A 345 14.35 4.33 3.92
CA ALA A 345 14.29 3.73 5.25
C ALA A 345 14.12 2.21 5.08
N SER A 346 14.78 1.40 5.92
CA SER A 346 14.86 -0.05 5.74
C SER A 346 13.60 -0.78 6.23
N GLY A 347 12.77 -1.25 5.29
CA GLY A 347 11.63 -2.13 5.55
C GLY A 347 11.30 -2.93 4.28
N LYS A 348 11.32 -4.27 4.36
CA LYS A 348 11.27 -5.18 3.20
C LYS A 348 9.83 -5.51 2.80
N ASP A 349 9.07 -4.52 2.34
CA ASP A 349 7.74 -4.72 1.75
C ASP A 349 7.64 -4.11 0.34
N SER A 350 7.23 -4.95 -0.62
CA SER A 350 7.05 -4.55 -2.02
C SER A 350 5.62 -4.06 -2.22
N SER A 351 5.36 -2.80 -1.87
CA SER A 351 4.08 -2.12 -2.12
C SER A 351 3.83 -1.87 -3.61
N VAL A 352 3.50 -2.94 -4.32
CA VAL A 352 2.87 -2.85 -5.64
C VAL A 352 1.56 -2.10 -5.45
N VAL A 353 1.50 -0.85 -5.94
CA VAL A 353 0.26 -0.06 -5.96
C VAL A 353 -0.76 -0.83 -6.80
N GLU A 354 -1.80 -1.37 -6.16
CA GLU A 354 -2.83 -2.10 -6.89
C GLU A 354 -3.51 -1.18 -7.92
N PRO A 355 -3.72 -1.63 -9.17
CA PRO A 355 -4.36 -0.81 -10.18
C PRO A 355 -5.80 -0.50 -9.77
N ILE A 356 -6.20 0.76 -9.93
CA ILE A 356 -7.54 1.25 -9.56
C ILE A 356 -8.63 0.44 -10.30
N TRP A 357 -8.37 0.10 -11.56
CA TRP A 357 -9.18 -0.75 -12.43
C TRP A 357 -8.65 -2.19 -12.45
N ASP A 358 -9.51 -3.17 -12.70
CA ASP A 358 -9.09 -4.59 -12.75
C ASP A 358 -8.51 -5.00 -14.10
N ASP A 359 -8.79 -4.24 -15.16
CA ASP A 359 -8.37 -4.49 -16.53
C ASP A 359 -8.28 -3.17 -17.34
N GLU A 360 -7.59 -3.23 -18.49
CA GLU A 360 -7.29 -2.06 -19.32
C GLU A 360 -8.48 -1.60 -20.19
N ASP A 361 -9.45 -2.46 -20.49
CA ASP A 361 -10.66 -2.08 -21.24
C ASP A 361 -11.59 -1.24 -20.35
N THR A 362 -11.80 -1.68 -19.10
CA THR A 362 -12.48 -0.92 -18.04
C THR A 362 -11.77 0.41 -17.79
N ARG A 363 -10.43 0.42 -17.70
CA ARG A 363 -9.66 1.66 -17.58
C ARG A 363 -9.93 2.60 -18.76
N THR A 364 -9.82 2.10 -19.98
CA THR A 364 -10.06 2.86 -21.21
C THR A 364 -11.49 3.43 -21.26
N PHE A 365 -12.47 2.72 -20.71
CA PHE A 365 -13.86 3.19 -20.64
C PHE A 365 -14.06 4.40 -19.71
N TYR A 366 -13.33 4.48 -18.59
CA TYR A 366 -13.45 5.60 -17.64
C TYR A 366 -12.44 6.75 -17.86
N GLU A 367 -11.23 6.46 -18.33
CA GLU A 367 -10.16 7.46 -18.49
C GLU A 367 -10.03 8.02 -19.93
N CYS A 368 -10.32 7.23 -20.97
CA CYS A 368 -10.16 7.66 -22.37
C CYS A 368 -11.49 8.14 -22.97
N LEU A 369 -11.83 9.42 -22.72
CA LEU A 369 -12.96 10.11 -23.36
C LEU A 369 -12.58 10.61 -24.77
N PRO A 370 -13.52 10.71 -25.74
CA PRO A 370 -13.22 11.22 -27.07
C PRO A 370 -13.07 12.75 -27.08
N ASP A 371 -12.06 13.27 -27.79
CA ASP A 371 -11.91 14.72 -27.95
C ASP A 371 -12.94 15.27 -28.94
N LEU A 372 -13.98 15.92 -28.41
CA LEU A 372 -15.03 16.57 -29.20
C LEU A 372 -14.49 17.64 -30.17
N ARG A 373 -13.34 18.27 -29.89
CA ARG A 373 -12.75 19.29 -30.77
C ARG A 373 -12.16 18.70 -32.06
N ALA A 374 -11.79 17.42 -32.05
CA ALA A 374 -11.33 16.71 -33.25
C ALA A 374 -12.49 16.36 -34.21
N PHE A 375 -13.73 16.30 -33.72
CA PHE A 375 -14.91 15.89 -34.50
C PHE A 375 -15.89 17.03 -34.77
N VAL A 376 -15.95 18.07 -33.92
CA VAL A 376 -17.00 19.10 -33.95
C VAL A 376 -16.37 20.51 -33.97
N PRO A 377 -16.77 21.40 -34.91
CA PRO A 377 -16.30 22.80 -34.91
C PRO A 377 -16.60 23.54 -33.61
N ALA A 378 -15.62 24.29 -33.09
CA ALA A 378 -15.70 24.98 -31.78
C ALA A 378 -16.91 25.93 -31.62
N VAL A 379 -17.40 26.52 -32.72
CA VAL A 379 -18.62 27.35 -32.75
C VAL A 379 -19.86 26.58 -32.25
N LEU A 380 -19.95 25.27 -32.52
CA LEU A 380 -21.03 24.41 -32.04
C LEU A 380 -20.79 23.90 -30.61
N LEU A 381 -19.55 23.96 -30.11
CA LEU A 381 -19.21 23.65 -28.71
C LEU A 381 -19.54 24.83 -27.77
N GLY A 382 -19.58 26.05 -28.30
CA GLY A 382 -20.11 27.25 -27.63
C GLY A 382 -19.07 28.08 -26.88
N GLU A 383 -17.80 28.00 -27.28
CA GLU A 383 -16.70 28.75 -26.67
C GLU A 383 -16.76 30.25 -27.03
N THR A 384 -16.70 31.13 -26.02
CA THR A 384 -16.50 32.58 -26.19
C THR A 384 -15.09 32.95 -25.72
N GLU A 385 -14.26 33.52 -26.60
CA GLU A 385 -12.84 33.77 -26.30
C GLU A 385 -12.59 34.71 -25.11
N PRO A 386 -11.76 34.30 -24.13
CA PRO A 386 -11.09 35.21 -23.21
C PRO A 386 -9.79 35.73 -23.83
N LYS A 387 -9.62 37.06 -23.88
CA LYS A 387 -8.38 37.70 -24.35
C LYS A 387 -7.32 37.75 -23.25
N SER A 388 -6.08 37.30 -23.51
CA SER A 388 -4.85 38.15 -23.48
C SER A 388 -3.52 37.39 -23.29
N SER A 389 -2.45 37.96 -23.87
CA SER A 389 -1.00 37.73 -23.61
C SER A 389 -0.36 36.38 -24.00
N GLU A 390 0.91 36.47 -24.45
CA GLU A 390 1.74 35.38 -24.98
C GLU A 390 3.07 35.19 -24.21
N GLN A 391 3.87 34.20 -24.67
CA GLN A 391 5.33 34.00 -24.48
C GLN A 391 5.75 33.36 -23.15
N SER A 392 6.66 32.37 -23.10
CA SER A 392 7.56 31.75 -24.11
C SER A 392 7.75 30.23 -23.79
N ALA A 393 8.46 29.35 -24.53
CA ALA A 393 9.48 29.50 -25.58
C ALA A 393 9.44 28.35 -26.64
N LYS A 394 10.48 28.20 -27.49
CA LYS A 394 10.45 27.47 -28.78
C LYS A 394 11.33 26.21 -28.88
N SER A 395 10.94 25.31 -29.79
CA SER A 395 11.78 24.56 -30.76
C SER A 395 10.83 24.07 -31.87
N GLN A 396 10.81 24.62 -33.08
CA GLN A 396 11.67 24.32 -34.25
C GLN A 396 11.71 22.83 -34.65
N ASP A 397 11.51 22.44 -35.92
CA ASP A 397 11.66 23.20 -37.18
C ASP A 397 10.45 23.22 -38.14
N GLN A 398 10.54 24.08 -39.16
CA GLN A 398 9.67 24.19 -40.34
C GLN A 398 10.56 24.45 -41.58
N PRO A 399 10.18 24.02 -42.79
CA PRO A 399 9.58 24.95 -43.79
C PRO A 399 8.48 24.25 -44.64
N THR A 400 7.63 24.86 -45.48
CA THR A 400 7.28 26.27 -45.87
C THR A 400 5.78 26.24 -46.39
N GLU A 401 5.14 27.12 -47.18
CA GLU A 401 5.52 28.27 -48.02
C GLU A 401 4.32 29.25 -48.32
N ILE A 402 4.58 30.21 -49.22
CA ILE A 402 3.71 31.14 -50.00
C ILE A 402 2.17 30.88 -49.96
N LEU A 403 1.26 31.78 -49.52
CA LEU A 403 0.97 33.22 -49.80
C LEU A 403 0.36 33.51 -51.20
N PRO A 404 -0.27 34.69 -51.49
CA PRO A 404 -0.69 35.84 -50.64
C PRO A 404 -2.15 36.37 -50.85
N GLU A 405 -2.52 37.39 -50.05
CA GLU A 405 -3.35 38.61 -50.36
C GLU A 405 -4.75 38.50 -51.02
N SER A 406 -5.79 39.24 -50.58
CA SER A 406 -5.91 40.71 -50.43
C SER A 406 -7.34 41.07 -49.93
N ASP A 407 -7.76 42.30 -49.58
CA ASP A 407 -7.16 43.53 -48.99
C ASP A 407 -8.33 44.53 -48.71
N LYS A 408 -8.10 45.57 -47.88
CA LYS A 408 -8.93 46.79 -47.64
C LYS A 408 -10.23 46.63 -46.80
N GLY A 409 -10.53 47.48 -45.81
CA GLY A 409 -9.70 48.45 -45.08
C GLY A 409 -10.39 49.80 -44.75
N GLN A 410 -9.98 50.42 -43.63
CA GLN A 410 -10.09 51.86 -43.30
C GLN A 410 -11.53 52.40 -42.98
N GLN A 411 -11.77 53.44 -42.15
CA GLN A 411 -10.87 54.26 -41.29
C GLN A 411 -11.59 55.01 -40.13
N THR A 412 -10.95 55.05 -38.95
CA THR A 412 -10.79 56.16 -37.95
C THR A 412 -11.90 57.17 -37.52
N THR A 413 -12.01 57.34 -36.18
CA THR A 413 -12.26 58.59 -35.38
C THR A 413 -13.61 59.33 -35.51
N HIS A 414 -14.16 60.07 -34.51
CA HIS A 414 -13.56 60.86 -33.41
C HIS A 414 -14.37 60.79 -32.07
N GLU A 415 -14.18 61.77 -31.16
CA GLU A 415 -14.46 61.73 -29.70
C GLU A 415 -15.82 62.28 -29.20
N SER A 416 -16.11 61.94 -27.93
CA SER A 416 -16.79 62.74 -26.88
C SER A 416 -18.31 63.04 -26.89
N GLY A 417 -18.91 62.87 -25.71
CA GLY A 417 -20.26 63.31 -25.31
C GLY A 417 -20.58 62.89 -23.86
N GLU A 418 -21.09 63.80 -23.03
CA GLU A 418 -21.19 63.62 -21.56
C GLU A 418 -22.59 63.23 -21.03
N VAL A 419 -22.58 62.56 -19.87
CA VAL A 419 -23.45 62.67 -18.69
C VAL A 419 -24.94 63.06 -18.86
N SER A 420 -25.83 62.25 -18.27
CA SER A 420 -26.98 62.73 -17.49
C SER A 420 -27.45 61.70 -16.45
N THR A 421 -27.89 62.18 -15.28
CA THR A 421 -28.31 61.42 -14.09
C THR A 421 -29.79 61.62 -13.78
N GLU A 422 -30.44 60.67 -13.09
CA GLU A 422 -31.43 60.98 -12.03
C GLU A 422 -31.69 59.76 -11.09
N SER A 423 -32.52 59.92 -10.06
CA SER A 423 -32.35 59.23 -8.76
C SER A 423 -33.63 59.02 -7.91
N ASN A 424 -33.52 58.21 -6.83
CA ASN A 424 -34.42 58.09 -5.65
C ASN A 424 -35.76 57.32 -5.85
N ALA A 425 -36.39 56.67 -4.85
CA ALA A 425 -36.03 56.29 -3.46
C ALA A 425 -36.92 55.12 -2.91
N LEU A 426 -36.65 54.64 -1.68
CA LEU A 426 -37.40 53.62 -0.92
C LEU A 426 -38.60 54.22 -0.12
N PRO A 427 -39.53 53.42 0.46
CA PRO A 427 -39.38 52.98 1.88
C PRO A 427 -39.98 51.58 2.24
N GLU A 428 -39.88 51.19 3.53
CA GLU A 428 -40.25 49.87 4.13
C GLU A 428 -41.36 49.96 5.20
N ALA A 429 -41.94 48.82 5.66
CA ALA A 429 -42.34 48.54 7.07
C ALA A 429 -42.94 47.12 7.34
N GLU A 430 -42.41 46.41 8.36
CA GLU A 430 -43.03 45.52 9.41
C GLU A 430 -44.29 44.63 9.10
N THR A 431 -44.23 43.27 9.16
CA THR A 431 -44.36 42.31 10.32
C THR A 431 -45.74 42.27 11.05
N THR A 432 -46.36 41.15 11.50
CA THR A 432 -45.91 39.84 12.06
C THR A 432 -46.91 38.65 11.84
N ASP A 433 -46.50 37.43 12.27
CA ASP A 433 -47.29 36.31 12.86
C ASP A 433 -48.12 35.25 12.05
N ARG A 434 -47.71 33.97 12.24
CA ARG A 434 -48.47 32.75 12.71
C ARG A 434 -49.86 32.35 12.11
N VAL A 435 -50.25 31.07 11.97
CA VAL A 435 -49.63 29.70 12.02
C VAL A 435 -50.71 28.65 11.59
N LYS A 436 -50.32 27.40 11.21
CA LYS A 436 -51.18 26.18 11.05
C LYS A 436 -52.18 26.12 9.85
N ASP A 437 -52.62 24.96 9.33
CA ASP A 437 -52.23 23.54 9.45
C ASP A 437 -52.75 22.69 8.25
N LYS A 438 -52.23 21.45 8.08
CA LYS A 438 -52.89 20.23 7.51
C LYS A 438 -53.42 20.10 6.05
N GLU A 439 -52.96 19.01 5.40
CA GLU A 439 -53.73 17.97 4.62
C GLU A 439 -54.40 18.37 3.28
N GLU A 440 -54.69 17.52 2.27
CA GLU A 440 -54.60 16.05 1.98
C GLU A 440 -53.94 15.88 0.56
N LYS A 441 -53.09 14.90 0.22
CA LYS A 441 -53.22 13.42 0.06
C LYS A 441 -53.67 12.95 -1.34
N ASP A 442 -52.84 12.10 -1.95
CA ASP A 442 -52.99 11.50 -3.28
C ASP A 442 -54.16 10.49 -3.41
N LYS A 443 -54.61 10.26 -4.66
CA LYS A 443 -55.36 9.04 -5.02
C LYS A 443 -55.24 8.64 -6.49
N SER A 444 -54.54 7.54 -6.73
CA SER A 444 -54.30 6.88 -8.01
C SER A 444 -55.54 6.24 -8.66
N LYS A 445 -55.54 6.12 -10.00
CA LYS A 445 -56.08 4.94 -10.73
C LYS A 445 -55.66 4.92 -12.21
N GLU A 446 -55.45 3.72 -12.74
CA GLU A 446 -55.31 3.41 -14.18
C GLU A 446 -56.67 3.06 -14.81
N LEU A 447 -56.79 3.15 -16.15
CA LEU A 447 -57.17 2.04 -17.06
C LEU A 447 -57.47 2.50 -18.52
N ASP A 448 -56.64 1.98 -19.45
CA ASP A 448 -56.91 1.38 -20.77
C ASP A 448 -57.94 1.91 -21.84
N ARG A 449 -57.53 1.80 -23.12
CA ARG A 449 -58.30 1.64 -24.41
C ARG A 449 -59.01 2.79 -25.18
N GLU A 450 -58.40 3.11 -26.33
CA GLU A 450 -58.92 3.06 -27.74
C GLU A 450 -60.06 3.95 -28.34
N LYS A 451 -59.75 4.45 -29.57
CA LYS A 451 -60.57 4.73 -30.80
C LYS A 451 -61.40 6.03 -30.99
N GLU A 452 -61.09 6.71 -32.13
CA GLU A 452 -61.96 7.29 -33.20
C GLU A 452 -63.12 8.29 -32.86
N LYS A 453 -63.55 9.26 -33.70
CA LYS A 453 -63.07 9.96 -34.92
C LYS A 453 -64.00 11.18 -35.21
N GLU A 454 -63.51 12.19 -35.95
CA GLU A 454 -64.31 13.24 -36.65
C GLU A 454 -65.13 14.21 -35.74
N LYS A 455 -65.54 15.43 -36.14
CA LYS A 455 -65.52 16.17 -37.43
C LYS A 455 -65.57 17.72 -37.22
N ASP A 456 -65.11 18.49 -38.21
CA ASP A 456 -65.64 19.77 -38.78
C ASP A 456 -66.30 20.88 -37.89
N ASN A 457 -66.16 22.20 -38.14
CA ASN A 457 -65.39 22.99 -39.13
C ASN A 457 -65.31 24.51 -38.69
N ASP A 458 -64.72 25.36 -39.54
CA ASP A 458 -64.59 26.84 -39.47
C ASP A 458 -63.68 27.42 -38.34
N LYS A 459 -62.88 28.47 -38.56
CA LYS A 459 -62.73 29.39 -39.71
C LYS A 459 -61.28 29.87 -39.89
N LYS A 460 -60.93 30.39 -41.07
CA LYS A 460 -59.56 30.80 -41.46
C LYS A 460 -59.05 32.05 -40.73
N GLY A 461 -57.76 32.05 -40.39
CA GLY A 461 -56.94 33.22 -40.07
C GLY A 461 -55.47 32.84 -39.83
N GLU A 462 -54.54 33.59 -40.42
CA GLU A 462 -53.08 33.64 -40.16
C GLU A 462 -52.33 32.33 -39.79
N ASN A 463 -51.54 31.78 -40.73
CA ASN A 463 -50.69 30.60 -40.48
C ASN A 463 -49.38 30.63 -41.28
N GLU A 464 -48.42 31.47 -40.87
CA GLU A 464 -47.08 31.52 -41.49
C GLU A 464 -45.93 31.88 -40.52
N LYS A 465 -46.08 31.63 -39.20
CA LYS A 465 -44.98 31.79 -38.22
C LYS A 465 -44.69 30.59 -37.32
N ASP A 466 -45.66 29.74 -36.99
CA ASP A 466 -45.42 28.62 -36.05
C ASP A 466 -44.82 27.35 -36.67
N LYS A 467 -44.84 27.20 -38.00
CA LYS A 467 -44.24 26.03 -38.67
C LYS A 467 -42.72 25.91 -38.51
N LEU A 468 -42.02 26.97 -38.14
CA LEU A 468 -40.56 26.93 -37.96
C LEU A 468 -40.14 26.34 -36.61
N ARG A 469 -41.03 26.31 -35.60
CA ARG A 469 -40.70 25.86 -34.23
C ARG A 469 -40.93 24.36 -33.96
N SER A 470 -41.65 23.64 -34.82
CA SER A 470 -41.88 22.20 -34.63
C SER A 470 -40.81 21.30 -35.27
N LEU A 471 -40.02 21.82 -36.22
CA LEU A 471 -39.01 21.05 -36.94
C LEU A 471 -37.75 20.75 -36.10
N GLU A 472 -37.25 21.74 -35.35
CA GLU A 472 -36.04 21.57 -34.50
C GLU A 472 -36.21 20.50 -33.40
N GLY A 473 -37.45 20.28 -32.93
CA GLY A 473 -37.74 19.25 -31.92
C GLY A 473 -37.49 17.83 -32.43
N THR A 474 -37.96 17.53 -33.65
CA THR A 474 -37.99 16.16 -34.19
C THR A 474 -36.62 15.49 -34.26
N ASN A 475 -35.56 16.21 -34.60
CA ASN A 475 -34.21 15.67 -34.70
C ASN A 475 -33.62 15.30 -33.32
N LEU A 476 -33.82 16.13 -32.30
CA LEU A 476 -33.37 15.81 -30.94
C LEU A 476 -34.23 14.70 -30.34
N ASP A 477 -35.55 14.76 -30.52
CA ASP A 477 -36.45 13.78 -29.91
C ASP A 477 -36.22 12.37 -30.53
N ALA A 478 -35.79 12.29 -31.80
CA ALA A 478 -35.28 11.06 -32.42
C ALA A 478 -33.89 10.61 -31.89
N LEU A 479 -32.98 11.53 -31.57
CA LEU A 479 -31.71 11.20 -30.89
C LEU A 479 -31.96 10.62 -29.49
N LEU A 480 -32.87 11.22 -28.72
CA LEU A 480 -33.24 10.76 -27.39
C LEU A 480 -33.95 9.40 -27.40
N GLN A 481 -34.66 9.05 -28.50
CA GLN A 481 -35.22 7.70 -28.69
C GLN A 481 -34.15 6.62 -28.94
N ARG A 482 -32.95 6.98 -29.42
CA ARG A 482 -31.80 6.05 -29.57
C ARG A 482 -30.99 5.87 -28.28
N LEU A 483 -31.13 6.77 -27.31
CA LEU A 483 -30.40 6.78 -26.05
C LEU A 483 -30.43 5.41 -25.31
N PRO A 484 -31.58 4.72 -25.16
CA PRO A 484 -31.63 3.42 -24.46
C PRO A 484 -30.99 2.25 -25.23
N GLY A 485 -30.66 2.44 -26.51
CA GLY A 485 -29.94 1.46 -27.32
C GLY A 485 -28.41 1.58 -27.26
N CYS A 486 -27.89 2.60 -26.58
CA CYS A 486 -26.45 2.88 -26.51
C CYS A 486 -25.73 2.03 -25.45
N VAL A 487 -25.76 0.71 -25.63
CA VAL A 487 -25.17 -0.31 -24.74
C VAL A 487 -23.71 -0.63 -25.07
N SER A 488 -22.96 0.31 -25.66
CA SER A 488 -21.52 0.18 -25.89
C SER A 488 -20.84 1.55 -25.98
N ARG A 489 -19.52 1.57 -25.74
CA ARG A 489 -18.68 2.79 -25.79
C ARG A 489 -18.85 3.53 -27.12
N ASP A 490 -18.69 2.84 -28.23
CA ASP A 490 -18.64 3.47 -29.55
C ASP A 490 -20.01 4.03 -29.97
N LEU A 491 -21.12 3.37 -29.57
CA LEU A 491 -22.48 3.87 -29.79
C LEU A 491 -22.78 5.14 -28.97
N ILE A 492 -22.37 5.19 -27.69
CA ILE A 492 -22.63 6.38 -26.86
C ILE A 492 -21.72 7.55 -27.25
N ASP A 493 -20.46 7.28 -27.60
CA ASP A 493 -19.53 8.31 -28.08
C ASP A 493 -20.01 8.90 -29.41
N GLN A 494 -20.48 8.07 -30.35
CA GLN A 494 -21.11 8.53 -31.59
C GLN A 494 -22.35 9.39 -31.31
N LEU A 495 -23.27 8.94 -30.44
CA LEU A 495 -24.47 9.71 -30.11
C LEU A 495 -24.15 11.02 -29.38
N THR A 496 -23.02 11.08 -28.66
CA THR A 496 -22.51 12.29 -28.02
C THR A 496 -22.04 13.31 -29.08
N VAL A 497 -21.27 12.87 -30.08
CA VAL A 497 -20.87 13.72 -31.22
C VAL A 497 -22.09 14.18 -32.03
N GLU A 498 -23.06 13.30 -32.30
CA GLU A 498 -24.32 13.69 -32.95
C GLU A 498 -25.09 14.76 -32.15
N PHE A 499 -25.11 14.67 -30.82
CA PHE A 499 -25.76 15.67 -29.97
C PHE A 499 -25.07 17.04 -30.02
N CYS A 500 -23.74 17.10 -30.19
CA CYS A 500 -23.01 18.37 -30.32
C CYS A 500 -23.46 19.19 -31.54
N TYR A 501 -23.87 18.56 -32.64
CA TYR A 501 -24.47 19.28 -33.79
C TYR A 501 -25.89 19.80 -33.52
N LEU A 502 -26.55 19.31 -32.47
CA LEU A 502 -27.86 19.77 -31.99
C LEU A 502 -27.74 20.65 -30.72
N ASN A 503 -26.54 21.14 -30.39
CA ASN A 503 -26.29 21.85 -29.14
C ASN A 503 -27.09 23.16 -29.03
N SER A 504 -27.91 23.25 -27.98
CA SER A 504 -28.51 24.52 -27.54
C SER A 504 -28.83 24.48 -26.05
N LYS A 505 -28.96 25.63 -25.40
CA LYS A 505 -29.33 25.74 -23.97
C LYS A 505 -30.72 25.13 -23.66
N SER A 506 -31.58 24.95 -24.67
CA SER A 506 -32.83 24.21 -24.57
C SER A 506 -32.59 22.70 -24.66
N ASN A 507 -31.80 22.28 -25.66
CA ASN A 507 -31.53 20.88 -25.98
C ASN A 507 -30.69 20.20 -24.90
N ARG A 508 -29.73 20.91 -24.27
CA ARG A 508 -29.00 20.42 -23.08
C ARG A 508 -29.93 20.15 -21.91
N LYS A 509 -30.92 21.01 -21.65
CA LYS A 509 -31.95 20.78 -20.61
C LYS A 509 -32.90 19.62 -20.93
N LYS A 510 -33.24 19.41 -22.21
CA LYS A 510 -33.96 18.19 -22.66
C LYS A 510 -33.12 16.93 -22.42
N LEU A 511 -31.84 16.94 -22.81
CA LEU A 511 -30.92 15.81 -22.62
C LEU A 511 -30.74 15.44 -21.15
N VAL A 512 -30.45 16.41 -20.27
CA VAL A 512 -30.30 16.16 -18.82
C VAL A 512 -31.56 15.53 -18.23
N ARG A 513 -32.75 15.96 -18.65
CA ARG A 513 -34.03 15.33 -18.24
C ARG A 513 -34.19 13.90 -18.77
N ALA A 514 -33.71 13.59 -19.98
CA ALA A 514 -33.76 12.23 -20.52
C ALA A 514 -32.80 11.29 -19.76
N LEU A 515 -31.56 11.75 -19.50
CA LEU A 515 -30.56 11.02 -18.71
C LEU A 515 -31.06 10.75 -17.28
N PHE A 516 -31.57 11.77 -16.59
CA PHE A 516 -32.13 11.66 -15.24
C PHE A 516 -33.32 10.69 -15.15
N ASN A 517 -34.17 10.64 -16.18
CA ASN A 517 -35.33 9.74 -16.24
C ASN A 517 -35.00 8.35 -16.81
N VAL A 518 -33.75 7.89 -16.68
CA VAL A 518 -33.35 6.50 -16.98
C VAL A 518 -34.27 5.49 -16.26
N PRO A 519 -34.75 4.43 -16.94
CA PRO A 519 -35.63 3.43 -16.33
C PRO A 519 -34.96 2.72 -15.15
N ARG A 520 -35.72 2.48 -14.08
CA ARG A 520 -35.24 1.82 -12.86
C ARG A 520 -34.77 0.37 -13.10
N THR A 521 -35.31 -0.26 -14.14
CA THR A 521 -34.96 -1.61 -14.60
C THR A 521 -33.69 -1.66 -15.43
N SER A 522 -33.20 -0.51 -15.94
CA SER A 522 -32.12 -0.41 -16.91
C SER A 522 -30.88 0.26 -16.33
N LEU A 523 -30.36 -0.33 -15.26
CA LEU A 523 -29.22 0.19 -14.50
C LEU A 523 -27.89 0.01 -15.27
N GLU A 524 -27.85 -0.88 -16.26
CA GLU A 524 -26.76 -1.08 -17.21
C GLU A 524 -26.50 0.14 -18.12
N LEU A 525 -27.44 1.07 -18.23
CA LEU A 525 -27.28 2.30 -19.01
C LEU A 525 -26.50 3.39 -18.26
N LEU A 526 -26.40 3.30 -16.93
CA LEU A 526 -25.79 4.34 -16.08
C LEU A 526 -24.30 4.63 -16.39
N PRO A 527 -23.42 3.65 -16.69
CA PRO A 527 -22.03 3.92 -17.07
C PRO A 527 -21.94 4.68 -18.39
N TYR A 528 -22.73 4.30 -19.40
CA TYR A 528 -22.76 4.97 -20.71
C TYR A 528 -23.31 6.39 -20.60
N TYR A 529 -24.41 6.58 -19.86
CA TYR A 529 -25.00 7.91 -19.64
C TYR A 529 -24.03 8.82 -18.86
N SER A 530 -23.25 8.25 -17.93
CA SER A 530 -22.19 8.98 -17.22
C SER A 530 -21.02 9.33 -18.14
N ARG A 531 -20.63 8.45 -19.07
CA ARG A 531 -19.62 8.71 -20.10
C ARG A 531 -20.02 9.84 -21.05
N MET A 532 -21.29 9.88 -21.48
CA MET A 532 -21.85 10.99 -22.28
C MET A 532 -21.75 12.31 -21.52
N VAL A 533 -22.15 12.34 -20.24
CA VAL A 533 -22.08 13.53 -19.39
C VAL A 533 -20.64 13.99 -19.18
N ALA A 534 -19.71 13.06 -18.91
CA ALA A 534 -18.29 13.36 -18.73
C ALA A 534 -17.68 13.95 -20.01
N THR A 535 -17.94 13.31 -21.15
CA THR A 535 -17.48 13.77 -22.47
C THR A 535 -18.01 15.17 -22.79
N LEU A 536 -19.31 15.42 -22.59
CA LEU A 536 -19.91 16.74 -22.81
C LEU A 536 -19.38 17.80 -21.83
N SER A 537 -19.01 17.44 -20.60
CA SER A 537 -18.52 18.40 -19.59
C SER A 537 -17.23 19.12 -19.97
N THR A 538 -16.44 18.56 -20.91
CA THR A 538 -15.21 19.16 -21.45
C THR A 538 -15.45 20.55 -22.05
N CYS A 539 -16.59 20.73 -22.73
CA CYS A 539 -17.01 22.00 -23.36
C CYS A 539 -18.32 22.58 -22.77
N MET A 540 -19.18 21.75 -22.18
CA MET A 540 -20.54 22.09 -21.75
C MET A 540 -20.78 21.72 -20.28
N LYS A 541 -20.09 22.43 -19.38
CA LYS A 541 -20.16 22.24 -17.91
C LYS A 541 -21.56 22.44 -17.29
N ASP A 542 -22.54 22.98 -18.04
CA ASP A 542 -23.93 23.07 -17.59
C ASP A 542 -24.71 21.75 -17.71
N VAL A 543 -24.24 20.77 -18.50
CA VAL A 543 -24.86 19.43 -18.57
C VAL A 543 -24.63 18.66 -17.28
N SER A 544 -23.38 18.58 -16.82
CA SER A 544 -22.99 17.83 -15.63
C SER A 544 -23.51 18.46 -14.34
N SER A 545 -23.39 19.78 -14.18
CA SER A 545 -23.83 20.49 -12.98
C SER A 545 -25.35 20.42 -12.75
N ILE A 546 -26.17 20.58 -13.80
CA ILE A 546 -27.63 20.45 -13.68
C ILE A 546 -28.03 19.00 -13.35
N LEU A 547 -27.38 18.00 -13.97
CA LEU A 547 -27.68 16.59 -13.67
C LEU A 547 -27.29 16.21 -12.24
N LEU A 548 -26.11 16.64 -11.77
CA LEU A 548 -25.65 16.37 -10.41
C LEU A 548 -26.60 16.99 -9.38
N GLN A 549 -26.97 18.27 -9.56
CA GLN A 549 -27.95 18.95 -8.71
C GLN A 549 -29.29 18.19 -8.65
N MET A 550 -29.82 17.76 -9.79
CA MET A 550 -31.08 16.99 -9.83
C MET A 550 -30.98 15.65 -9.09
N LEU A 551 -29.84 14.96 -9.18
CA LEU A 551 -29.59 13.70 -8.46
C LEU A 551 -29.43 13.93 -6.95
N GLU A 552 -28.76 15.00 -6.53
CA GLU A 552 -28.63 15.40 -5.12
C GLU A 552 -29.98 15.80 -4.50
N GLU A 553 -30.78 16.61 -5.19
CA GLU A 553 -32.12 17.00 -4.75
C GLU A 553 -33.04 15.78 -4.62
N GLU A 554 -32.99 14.86 -5.59
CA GLU A 554 -33.73 13.59 -5.52
C GLU A 554 -33.24 12.68 -4.38
N PHE A 555 -31.93 12.55 -4.15
CA PHE A 555 -31.38 11.77 -3.04
C PHE A 555 -31.91 12.29 -1.69
N ASN A 556 -31.81 13.60 -1.46
CA ASN A 556 -32.26 14.25 -0.23
C ASN A 556 -33.79 14.15 -0.06
N PHE A 557 -34.57 14.19 -1.13
CA PHE A 557 -36.01 13.96 -1.09
C PHE A 557 -36.38 12.50 -0.77
N LEU A 558 -35.69 11.54 -1.38
CA LEU A 558 -35.96 10.11 -1.20
C LEU A 558 -35.54 9.59 0.18
N ILE A 559 -34.40 10.04 0.71
CA ILE A 559 -33.91 9.56 2.01
C ILE A 559 -34.81 10.00 3.18
N ASN A 560 -35.39 11.20 3.08
CA ASN A 560 -36.35 11.73 4.06
C ASN A 560 -37.73 11.05 4.01
N LYS A 561 -37.99 10.18 3.02
CA LYS A 561 -39.21 9.36 2.95
C LYS A 561 -38.95 7.96 3.51
N LYS A 562 -39.63 7.65 4.62
CA LYS A 562 -39.68 6.32 5.27
C LYS A 562 -40.48 5.26 4.48
N ASP A 563 -41.07 5.61 3.34
CA ASP A 563 -41.85 4.70 2.50
C ASP A 563 -40.95 3.74 1.71
N GLN A 564 -41.33 2.47 1.70
CA GLN A 564 -40.59 1.36 1.09
C GLN A 564 -40.78 1.27 -0.43
N MET A 565 -41.88 1.83 -0.98
CA MET A 565 -42.27 1.70 -2.40
C MET A 565 -41.34 2.36 -3.43
N ASN A 566 -40.19 2.90 -3.01
CA ASN A 566 -39.23 3.61 -3.87
C ASN A 566 -37.77 3.13 -3.72
N ILE A 567 -37.53 1.91 -3.22
CA ILE A 567 -36.18 1.33 -3.12
C ILE A 567 -35.43 1.31 -4.46
N GLU A 568 -36.10 0.93 -5.55
CA GLU A 568 -35.55 0.96 -6.91
C GLU A 568 -35.10 2.37 -7.33
N THR A 569 -35.88 3.40 -6.97
CA THR A 569 -35.55 4.81 -7.25
C THR A 569 -34.31 5.24 -6.48
N LYS A 570 -34.22 4.85 -5.19
CA LYS A 570 -33.05 5.09 -4.33
C LYS A 570 -31.80 4.40 -4.89
N ILE A 571 -31.91 3.15 -5.33
CA ILE A 571 -30.82 2.39 -5.97
C ILE A 571 -30.39 3.04 -7.29
N ARG A 572 -31.32 3.35 -8.20
CA ARG A 572 -31.03 4.03 -9.47
C ARG A 572 -30.28 5.34 -9.26
N ASN A 573 -30.79 6.19 -8.37
CA ASN A 573 -30.21 7.49 -8.02
C ASN A 573 -28.77 7.32 -7.51
N ILE A 574 -28.56 6.47 -6.51
CA ILE A 574 -27.25 6.35 -5.86
C ILE A 574 -26.21 5.65 -6.75
N ARG A 575 -26.63 4.69 -7.58
CA ARG A 575 -25.77 4.09 -8.62
C ARG A 575 -25.35 5.14 -9.65
N PHE A 576 -26.24 6.04 -10.07
CA PHE A 576 -25.88 7.10 -11.03
C PHE A 576 -24.85 8.08 -10.43
N ILE A 577 -25.01 8.47 -9.16
CA ILE A 577 -24.00 9.27 -8.45
C ILE A 577 -22.66 8.53 -8.36
N GLY A 578 -22.66 7.22 -8.12
CA GLY A 578 -21.46 6.37 -8.11
C GLY A 578 -20.75 6.26 -9.47
N GLU A 579 -21.50 6.11 -10.57
CA GLU A 579 -20.95 6.12 -11.93
C GLU A 579 -20.34 7.48 -12.30
N LEU A 580 -21.05 8.58 -11.99
CA LEU A 580 -20.52 9.94 -12.18
C LEU A 580 -19.27 10.20 -11.33
N CYS A 581 -19.10 9.52 -10.19
CA CYS A 581 -17.90 9.65 -9.36
C CYS A 581 -16.67 8.97 -10.01
N LYS A 582 -16.85 7.82 -10.66
CA LYS A 582 -15.79 7.15 -11.43
C LYS A 582 -15.27 8.00 -12.60
N PHE A 583 -16.16 8.78 -13.22
CA PHE A 583 -15.80 9.79 -14.23
C PHE A 583 -15.31 11.14 -13.65
N LYS A 584 -15.11 11.25 -12.33
CA LYS A 584 -14.71 12.48 -11.62
C LYS A 584 -15.68 13.66 -11.80
N ILE A 585 -16.94 13.40 -12.16
CA ILE A 585 -18.02 14.39 -12.31
C ILE A 585 -18.76 14.62 -10.97
N ALA A 586 -19.02 13.54 -10.22
CA ALA A 586 -19.49 13.63 -8.84
C ALA A 586 -18.28 13.64 -7.88
N PRO A 587 -18.10 14.68 -7.04
CA PRO A 587 -16.95 14.73 -6.14
C PRO A 587 -17.06 13.63 -5.07
N PRO A 588 -15.97 12.95 -4.67
CA PRO A 588 -16.03 11.91 -3.64
C PRO A 588 -16.64 12.37 -2.31
N GLY A 589 -16.51 13.66 -1.97
CA GLY A 589 -17.17 14.27 -0.80
C GLY A 589 -18.70 14.12 -0.80
N LEU A 590 -19.36 14.16 -1.97
CA LEU A 590 -20.78 13.87 -2.12
C LEU A 590 -21.08 12.40 -1.82
N VAL A 591 -20.32 11.48 -2.43
CA VAL A 591 -20.50 10.02 -2.22
C VAL A 591 -20.35 9.66 -0.75
N PHE A 592 -19.33 10.18 -0.07
CA PHE A 592 -19.15 10.00 1.37
C PHE A 592 -20.26 10.65 2.21
N SER A 593 -20.89 11.72 1.73
CA SER A 593 -22.03 12.34 2.41
C SER A 593 -23.29 11.48 2.29
N CYS A 594 -23.60 10.98 1.09
CA CYS A 594 -24.70 10.03 0.88
C CYS A 594 -24.50 8.74 1.70
N LEU A 595 -23.31 8.14 1.64
CA LEU A 595 -22.97 6.96 2.43
C LEU A 595 -23.09 7.22 3.94
N LYS A 596 -22.61 8.39 4.41
CA LYS A 596 -22.74 8.77 5.83
C LYS A 596 -24.20 8.94 6.26
N VAL A 597 -25.08 9.49 5.42
CA VAL A 597 -26.52 9.62 5.74
C VAL A 597 -27.24 8.26 5.71
N LEU A 598 -26.80 7.32 4.87
CA LEU A 598 -27.34 5.94 4.85
C LEU A 598 -26.88 5.12 6.07
N ILE A 599 -25.67 5.39 6.59
CA ILE A 599 -25.05 4.67 7.72
C ILE A 599 -25.38 5.31 9.09
N SER A 600 -25.52 6.64 9.16
CA SER A 600 -25.68 7.40 10.41
C SER A 600 -27.11 7.91 10.59
N CYS A 601 -27.73 7.59 11.73
CA CYS A 601 -29.12 7.96 12.03
C CYS A 601 -29.37 9.48 11.88
N GLN A 602 -30.42 9.86 11.15
CA GLN A 602 -30.93 11.23 11.13
C GLN A 602 -31.58 11.59 12.47
N ASN A 603 -30.82 12.11 13.43
CA ASN A 603 -31.38 12.64 14.67
C ASN A 603 -30.78 14.03 14.99
N PRO A 604 -31.50 15.13 14.68
CA PRO A 604 -30.93 16.48 14.67
C PRO A 604 -30.45 16.97 16.05
N ASN A 605 -30.99 16.40 17.14
CA ASN A 605 -30.66 16.81 18.51
C ASN A 605 -29.24 16.39 18.95
N LEU A 606 -28.65 15.34 18.36
CA LEU A 606 -27.30 14.89 18.73
C LEU A 606 -26.17 15.82 18.23
N ARG A 607 -26.48 16.80 17.37
CA ARG A 607 -25.52 17.80 16.90
C ARG A 607 -24.99 18.68 18.04
N ALA A 608 -25.75 18.84 19.12
CA ALA A 608 -25.29 19.47 20.36
C ALA A 608 -24.33 18.56 21.14
N VAL A 609 -24.73 17.31 21.41
CA VAL A 609 -23.97 16.36 22.26
C VAL A 609 -22.56 16.10 21.71
N ALA A 610 -22.43 15.89 20.40
CA ALA A 610 -21.13 15.68 19.76
C ALA A 610 -20.18 16.89 19.89
N THR A 611 -20.71 18.10 20.13
CA THR A 611 -19.93 19.33 20.36
C THR A 611 -19.53 19.49 21.82
N CYS A 612 -20.29 18.92 22.77
CA CYS A 612 -19.99 18.98 24.20
C CYS A 612 -18.92 17.96 24.63
N VAL A 613 -18.91 16.76 24.04
CA VAL A 613 -17.91 15.71 24.37
C VAL A 613 -16.50 16.11 23.94
N SER A 614 -16.36 16.88 22.86
CA SER A 614 -15.08 17.49 22.45
C SER A 614 -14.54 18.56 23.42
N SER A 615 -15.30 18.93 24.45
CA SER A 615 -14.92 19.95 25.44
C SER A 615 -14.66 19.38 26.84
N SER A 616 -14.74 18.05 27.03
CA SER A 616 -14.70 17.41 28.37
C SER A 616 -13.35 16.80 28.76
N ASN A 617 -12.48 16.48 27.80
CA ASN A 617 -11.20 15.80 28.04
C ASN A 617 -10.01 16.78 28.11
N PHE A 618 -10.17 17.91 28.83
CA PHE A 618 -9.10 18.89 29.01
C PHE A 618 -9.16 19.54 30.40
N HIS A 619 -8.83 18.78 31.44
CA HIS A 619 -7.97 19.19 32.58
C HIS A 619 -7.83 18.04 33.58
N ASP A 620 -6.61 17.73 33.99
CA ASP A 620 -6.35 17.40 35.40
C ASP A 620 -4.89 17.68 35.78
N ASN A 621 -4.70 18.29 36.97
CA ASN A 621 -3.44 18.80 37.56
C ASN A 621 -2.87 20.09 36.90
N PHE A 622 -2.64 21.21 37.60
CA PHE A 622 -2.45 21.42 39.05
C PHE A 622 -3.20 22.66 39.60
N ASN A 623 -3.32 22.72 40.94
CA ASN A 623 -3.81 23.85 41.75
C ASN A 623 -3.26 25.22 41.29
N ASN A 624 -3.95 26.36 41.47
CA ASN A 624 -4.59 26.78 42.71
C ASN A 624 -5.58 27.97 42.51
N GLU A 625 -6.19 28.40 43.63
CA GLU A 625 -6.98 29.64 43.83
C GLU A 625 -8.43 29.66 43.31
N GLN A 626 -9.21 30.55 43.91
CA GLN A 626 -10.67 30.54 43.91
C GLN A 626 -11.20 31.80 43.20
N HIS A 627 -12.20 31.67 42.32
CA HIS A 627 -13.48 32.38 42.51
C HIS A 627 -14.58 31.94 41.54
N ASP A 628 -15.81 32.19 41.99
CA ASP A 628 -17.08 32.29 41.27
C ASP A 628 -17.68 31.04 40.58
N ASN A 629 -19.00 30.94 40.74
CA ASN A 629 -19.80 29.73 40.61
C ASN A 629 -21.19 30.11 40.13
N GLU A 630 -21.56 29.75 38.90
CA GLU A 630 -22.96 29.55 38.49
C GLU A 630 -23.06 28.80 37.14
N GLN A 631 -24.06 27.93 37.02
CA GLN A 631 -24.47 27.14 35.82
C GLN A 631 -23.88 25.73 35.58
N CYS A 632 -24.12 24.80 36.51
CA CYS A 632 -24.41 23.40 36.16
C CYS A 632 -25.37 22.77 37.19
N ASN A 633 -26.67 22.67 36.88
CA ASN A 633 -27.66 22.13 37.81
C ASN A 633 -28.89 21.50 37.12
N LEU A 634 -28.68 20.76 36.03
CA LEU A 634 -29.73 20.08 35.25
C LEU A 634 -29.45 18.60 34.93
N CYS A 635 -28.27 18.07 35.29
CA CYS A 635 -27.87 16.69 35.01
C CYS A 635 -27.77 15.85 36.29
N SER A 636 -28.88 15.70 37.03
CA SER A 636 -28.99 14.88 38.24
C SER A 636 -30.37 14.26 38.41
N ASN A 637 -30.71 13.30 37.54
CA ASN A 637 -31.76 12.30 37.81
C ASN A 637 -31.44 11.02 37.03
N ASN A 638 -30.84 10.04 37.70
CA ASN A 638 -30.55 8.73 37.13
C ASN A 638 -31.87 7.99 36.86
N ASN A 639 -32.17 7.68 35.59
CA ASN A 639 -32.95 6.52 35.12
C ASN A 639 -33.16 6.51 33.59
N ASP A 640 -33.12 7.65 32.90
CA ASP A 640 -33.48 7.75 31.47
C ASP A 640 -32.37 7.30 30.49
N ASP A 641 -31.10 7.25 30.91
CA ASP A 641 -29.97 6.90 30.03
C ASP A 641 -30.07 5.50 29.42
N GLN A 642 -30.75 4.57 30.10
CA GLN A 642 -30.95 3.21 29.60
C GLN A 642 -32.04 3.12 28.50
N TYR A 643 -32.89 4.15 28.37
CA TYR A 643 -33.83 4.29 27.24
C TYR A 643 -33.25 5.14 26.09
N SER A 644 -32.37 6.12 26.36
CA SER A 644 -31.79 6.97 25.31
C SER A 644 -30.90 6.18 24.34
N ALA A 645 -30.10 5.24 24.86
CA ALA A 645 -29.28 4.34 24.04
C ALA A 645 -30.12 3.38 23.19
N ALA A 646 -31.26 2.91 23.70
CA ALA A 646 -32.18 2.03 22.96
C ALA A 646 -32.82 2.79 21.76
N ALA A 647 -33.21 4.05 21.96
CA ALA A 647 -33.78 4.89 20.90
C ALA A 647 -32.83 5.19 19.73
N CYS A 648 -31.52 4.92 19.86
CA CYS A 648 -30.56 5.03 18.75
C CYS A 648 -30.49 3.78 17.84
N LEU A 649 -31.15 2.67 18.21
CA LEU A 649 -31.00 1.38 17.51
C LEU A 649 -31.98 1.16 16.35
N ASP A 650 -33.14 1.82 16.30
CA ASP A 650 -34.23 1.45 15.36
C ASP A 650 -33.98 1.79 13.87
N ASP A 651 -33.35 2.93 13.53
CA ASP A 651 -33.42 3.49 12.17
C ASP A 651 -32.30 3.06 11.18
N PHE A 652 -31.54 1.98 11.45
CA PHE A 652 -30.72 1.32 10.40
C PHE A 652 -31.58 0.34 9.60
N THR A 653 -32.60 0.88 8.94
CA THR A 653 -33.63 0.08 8.27
C THR A 653 -33.04 -0.68 7.08
N HIS A 654 -33.52 -1.91 6.84
CA HIS A 654 -33.12 -2.81 5.75
C HIS A 654 -32.90 -2.10 4.39
N HIS A 655 -33.81 -1.20 4.02
CA HIS A 655 -33.78 -0.44 2.77
C HIS A 655 -32.57 0.50 2.64
N ASN A 656 -32.07 1.06 3.74
CA ASN A 656 -30.84 1.86 3.72
C ASN A 656 -29.60 0.97 3.57
N ILE A 657 -29.64 -0.27 4.05
CA ILE A 657 -28.58 -1.27 3.85
C ILE A 657 -28.48 -1.64 2.37
N ASP A 658 -29.61 -1.98 1.74
CA ASP A 658 -29.67 -2.25 0.29
C ASP A 658 -29.07 -1.10 -0.53
N VAL A 659 -29.50 0.14 -0.26
CA VAL A 659 -29.04 1.34 -0.99
C VAL A 659 -27.56 1.65 -0.73
N ALA A 660 -27.06 1.46 0.51
CA ALA A 660 -25.64 1.63 0.83
C ALA A 660 -24.76 0.58 0.14
N CYS A 661 -25.17 -0.70 0.14
CA CYS A 661 -24.43 -1.76 -0.54
C CYS A 661 -24.37 -1.52 -2.05
N ASN A 662 -25.47 -1.08 -2.66
CA ASN A 662 -25.53 -0.71 -4.08
C ASN A 662 -24.56 0.44 -4.47
N LEU A 663 -24.34 1.41 -3.57
CA LEU A 663 -23.35 2.47 -3.78
C LEU A 663 -21.91 1.92 -3.72
N LEU A 664 -21.64 1.06 -2.74
CA LEU A 664 -20.34 0.40 -2.57
C LEU A 664 -20.00 -0.52 -3.75
N GLU A 665 -20.98 -1.29 -4.24
CA GLU A 665 -20.88 -2.10 -5.46
C GLU A 665 -20.48 -1.26 -6.69
N THR A 666 -20.98 -0.03 -6.77
CA THR A 666 -20.78 0.84 -7.95
C THR A 666 -19.42 1.52 -7.97
N CYS A 667 -19.00 2.11 -6.84
CA CYS A 667 -17.79 2.95 -6.77
C CYS A 667 -16.95 2.79 -5.50
N GLY A 668 -17.36 1.94 -4.54
CA GLY A 668 -16.64 1.78 -3.27
C GLY A 668 -15.21 1.24 -3.45
N ARG A 669 -14.98 0.33 -4.41
CA ARG A 669 -13.64 -0.16 -4.76
C ARG A 669 -12.77 0.92 -5.42
N PHE A 670 -13.36 1.74 -6.30
CA PHE A 670 -12.68 2.89 -6.92
C PHE A 670 -12.23 3.90 -5.84
N LEU A 671 -13.10 4.21 -4.88
CA LEU A 671 -12.76 5.07 -3.72
C LEU A 671 -11.79 4.40 -2.73
N TYR A 672 -11.77 3.06 -2.65
CA TYR A 672 -10.82 2.34 -1.81
C TYR A 672 -9.41 2.33 -2.41
N ARG A 673 -9.27 2.17 -3.74
CA ARG A 673 -7.98 2.20 -4.44
C ARG A 673 -7.48 3.60 -4.83
N SER A 674 -8.33 4.62 -4.83
CA SER A 674 -7.92 6.00 -5.15
C SER A 674 -7.20 6.66 -3.97
N PRO A 675 -5.90 7.06 -4.09
CA PRO A 675 -5.07 7.49 -2.95
C PRO A 675 -5.65 8.65 -2.11
N GLU A 676 -6.38 9.56 -2.76
CA GLU A 676 -7.08 10.69 -2.14
C GLU A 676 -8.17 10.26 -1.13
N THR A 677 -8.68 9.03 -1.26
CA THR A 677 -9.92 8.58 -0.60
C THR A 677 -9.83 7.22 0.10
N THR A 678 -8.78 6.42 -0.15
CA THR A 678 -8.51 5.11 0.49
C THR A 678 -8.79 5.08 1.99
N ILE A 679 -8.19 6.00 2.75
CA ILE A 679 -8.30 6.06 4.22
C ILE A 679 -9.76 6.32 4.65
N ARG A 680 -10.43 7.28 3.99
CA ARG A 680 -11.83 7.63 4.27
C ARG A 680 -12.78 6.50 3.90
N MET A 681 -12.48 5.75 2.84
CA MET A 681 -13.25 4.58 2.42
C MET A 681 -13.06 3.40 3.39
N ALA A 682 -11.82 3.11 3.81
CA ALA A 682 -11.53 2.07 4.81
C ALA A 682 -12.33 2.28 6.10
N ASN A 683 -12.30 3.50 6.65
CA ASN A 683 -13.03 3.85 7.87
C ASN A 683 -14.56 3.66 7.73
N MET A 684 -15.15 3.94 6.56
CA MET A 684 -16.58 3.70 6.30
C MET A 684 -16.91 2.20 6.19
N LEU A 685 -16.04 1.41 5.56
CA LEU A 685 -16.20 -0.05 5.46
C LEU A 685 -16.13 -0.74 6.83
N GLU A 686 -15.23 -0.29 7.71
CA GLU A 686 -15.12 -0.80 9.08
C GLU A 686 -16.33 -0.44 9.94
N ILE A 687 -16.86 0.78 9.83
CA ILE A 687 -18.12 1.17 10.49
C ILE A 687 -19.28 0.28 10.01
N LEU A 688 -19.37 0.00 8.72
CA LEU A 688 -20.43 -0.85 8.17
C LEU A 688 -20.35 -2.30 8.70
N MET A 689 -19.15 -2.89 8.72
CA MET A 689 -18.93 -4.23 9.30
C MET A 689 -19.22 -4.27 10.81
N ARG A 690 -18.84 -3.21 11.55
CA ARG A 690 -19.17 -3.09 12.98
C ARG A 690 -20.68 -3.01 13.21
N LEU A 691 -21.42 -2.23 12.41
CA LEU A 691 -22.88 -2.15 12.48
C LEU A 691 -23.56 -3.49 12.17
N LYS A 692 -23.09 -4.19 11.13
CA LYS A 692 -23.57 -5.53 10.76
C LYS A 692 -23.40 -6.54 11.91
N ASN A 693 -22.25 -6.53 12.58
CA ASN A 693 -21.97 -7.41 13.72
C ASN A 693 -22.73 -7.01 15.01
N VAL A 694 -23.05 -5.72 15.21
CA VAL A 694 -23.75 -5.23 16.42
C VAL A 694 -25.27 -5.35 16.31
N LYS A 695 -25.85 -5.20 15.12
CA LYS A 695 -27.31 -5.19 14.93
C LYS A 695 -27.95 -6.54 14.63
N ASN A 696 -27.18 -7.64 14.61
CA ASN A 696 -27.67 -8.99 14.32
C ASN A 696 -28.58 -9.03 13.07
N LEU A 697 -28.08 -8.51 11.96
CA LEU A 697 -28.81 -8.46 10.69
C LEU A 697 -29.25 -9.86 10.26
N ASP A 698 -30.39 -9.94 9.57
CA ASP A 698 -30.82 -11.18 8.93
C ASP A 698 -29.79 -11.68 7.90
N PRO A 699 -29.76 -12.99 7.58
CA PRO A 699 -28.74 -13.57 6.71
C PRO A 699 -28.61 -12.89 5.34
N ARG A 700 -29.70 -12.35 4.77
CA ARG A 700 -29.67 -11.68 3.46
C ARG A 700 -28.85 -10.39 3.54
N HIS A 701 -29.18 -9.49 4.48
CA HIS A 701 -28.47 -8.22 4.62
C HIS A 701 -27.06 -8.40 5.21
N SER A 702 -26.87 -9.41 6.08
CA SER A 702 -25.55 -9.80 6.58
C SER A 702 -24.60 -10.17 5.43
N THR A 703 -25.05 -11.05 4.52
CA THR A 703 -24.30 -11.46 3.32
C THR A 703 -24.13 -10.31 2.31
N LEU A 704 -25.15 -9.45 2.15
CA LEU A 704 -25.06 -8.29 1.24
C LEU A 704 -23.96 -7.31 1.69
N VAL A 705 -23.85 -7.04 2.99
CA VAL A 705 -22.77 -6.21 3.56
C VAL A 705 -21.41 -6.86 3.38
N GLU A 706 -21.29 -8.18 3.59
CA GLU A 706 -20.02 -8.90 3.35
C GLU A 706 -19.60 -8.83 1.87
N ASN A 707 -20.52 -9.07 0.94
CA ASN A 707 -20.25 -8.97 -0.50
C ASN A 707 -19.80 -7.57 -0.90
N ALA A 708 -20.51 -6.52 -0.45
CA ALA A 708 -20.13 -5.14 -0.72
C ALA A 708 -18.78 -4.77 -0.09
N TYR A 709 -18.48 -5.26 1.12
CA TYR A 709 -17.19 -5.06 1.79
C TYR A 709 -16.05 -5.71 1.00
N TYR A 710 -16.16 -7.01 0.68
CA TYR A 710 -15.10 -7.76 -0.02
C TYR A 710 -14.94 -7.37 -1.50
N LEU A 711 -15.96 -6.76 -2.13
CA LEU A 711 -15.78 -6.12 -3.43
C LEU A 711 -14.92 -4.85 -3.33
N CYS A 712 -15.08 -4.06 -2.26
CA CYS A 712 -14.31 -2.82 -2.06
C CYS A 712 -12.89 -3.10 -1.56
N LYS A 713 -12.76 -4.00 -0.57
CA LYS A 713 -11.50 -4.47 0.02
C LYS A 713 -11.44 -6.00 -0.10
N PRO A 714 -10.97 -6.55 -1.23
CA PRO A 714 -10.71 -7.98 -1.36
C PRO A 714 -9.78 -8.47 -0.23
N PRO A 715 -10.02 -9.68 0.31
CA PRO A 715 -9.15 -10.22 1.36
C PRO A 715 -7.74 -10.48 0.81
N GLU A 716 -6.71 -10.20 1.62
CA GLU A 716 -5.30 -10.32 1.26
C GLU A 716 -4.90 -11.76 0.90
N ARG A 717 -5.11 -12.11 -0.36
CA ARG A 717 -4.54 -13.30 -0.98
C ARG A 717 -3.18 -12.92 -1.51
N SER A 718 -2.11 -13.35 -0.82
CA SER A 718 -0.71 -13.13 -1.18
C SER A 718 -0.51 -13.00 -2.69
N ALA A 719 -0.15 -11.79 -3.13
CA ALA A 719 -0.04 -11.45 -4.54
C ALA A 719 0.90 -12.46 -5.20
N ARG A 720 0.38 -13.24 -6.17
CA ARG A 720 1.14 -14.33 -6.79
C ARG A 720 2.25 -13.75 -7.67
N VAL A 721 3.38 -13.42 -7.06
CA VAL A 721 4.62 -12.99 -7.72
C VAL A 721 4.82 -13.88 -8.94
N ALA A 722 4.76 -13.27 -10.12
CA ALA A 722 4.70 -13.97 -11.39
C ALA A 722 6.08 -14.58 -11.69
N LYS A 723 6.37 -15.72 -11.04
CA LYS A 723 7.73 -16.31 -10.92
C LYS A 723 8.50 -16.16 -12.23
N VAL A 724 9.56 -15.36 -12.21
CA VAL A 724 10.43 -15.14 -13.36
C VAL A 724 10.96 -16.51 -13.80
N ARG A 725 10.79 -16.84 -15.08
CA ARG A 725 11.12 -18.15 -15.65
C ARG A 725 12.11 -17.96 -16.78
N PRO A 726 13.21 -18.73 -16.85
CA PRO A 726 14.07 -18.80 -18.03
C PRO A 726 13.26 -19.03 -19.31
N PRO A 727 13.70 -18.52 -20.48
CA PRO A 727 12.96 -18.67 -21.74
C PRO A 727 12.59 -20.12 -22.08
N LEU A 728 13.47 -21.07 -21.80
CA LEU A 728 13.22 -22.51 -21.96
C LEU A 728 12.05 -23.01 -21.09
N HIS A 729 11.97 -22.56 -19.84
CA HIS A 729 10.88 -22.87 -18.91
C HIS A 729 9.55 -22.21 -19.31
N GLN A 730 9.58 -21.09 -20.05
CA GLN A 730 8.40 -20.49 -20.66
C GLN A 730 7.97 -21.27 -21.91
N TYR A 731 8.91 -21.64 -22.78
CA TYR A 731 8.67 -22.38 -24.01
C TYR A 731 8.05 -23.76 -23.75
N ILE A 732 8.62 -24.55 -22.83
CA ILE A 732 8.05 -25.85 -22.41
C ILE A 732 6.62 -25.68 -21.88
N ARG A 733 6.34 -24.60 -21.13
CA ARG A 733 4.99 -24.32 -20.64
C ARG A 733 4.03 -23.91 -21.75
N LYS A 734 4.47 -23.15 -22.75
CA LYS A 734 3.64 -22.81 -23.92
C LYS A 734 3.27 -24.08 -24.69
N LEU A 735 4.26 -24.93 -24.97
CA LEU A 735 4.07 -26.21 -25.67
C LEU A 735 3.04 -27.13 -24.99
N LEU A 736 3.06 -27.23 -23.65
CA LEU A 736 2.22 -28.17 -22.89
C LEU A 736 0.87 -27.60 -22.41
N PHE A 737 0.77 -26.29 -22.14
CA PHE A 737 -0.43 -25.66 -21.53
C PHE A 737 -1.12 -24.63 -22.42
N SER A 738 -0.64 -24.40 -23.65
CA SER A 738 -1.24 -23.43 -24.59
C SER A 738 -1.33 -23.98 -26.01
N ASP A 739 -0.25 -24.59 -26.51
CA ASP A 739 -0.17 -25.08 -27.88
C ASP A 739 -0.67 -26.53 -28.04
N LEU A 740 -0.84 -27.29 -26.96
CA LEU A 740 -1.23 -28.71 -26.99
C LEU A 740 -2.73 -28.92 -27.19
N ASP A 741 -3.08 -29.53 -28.33
CA ASP A 741 -4.42 -30.03 -28.64
C ASP A 741 -4.35 -31.21 -29.64
N LYS A 742 -5.49 -31.84 -29.93
CA LYS A 742 -5.60 -33.03 -30.81
C LYS A 742 -4.98 -32.84 -32.20
N SER A 743 -4.99 -31.62 -32.74
CA SER A 743 -4.43 -31.28 -34.05
C SER A 743 -2.94 -30.92 -34.02
N THR A 744 -2.38 -30.58 -32.86
CA THR A 744 -1.00 -30.06 -32.71
C THR A 744 -0.04 -31.03 -32.04
N ILE A 745 -0.54 -32.14 -31.48
CA ILE A 745 0.26 -33.11 -30.71
C ILE A 745 1.53 -33.59 -31.46
N GLU A 746 1.44 -33.88 -32.77
CA GLU A 746 2.62 -34.25 -33.57
C GLU A 746 3.64 -33.11 -33.72
N HIS A 747 3.19 -31.85 -33.72
CA HIS A 747 4.08 -30.70 -33.73
C HIS A 747 4.75 -30.56 -32.37
N VAL A 748 3.97 -30.57 -31.29
CA VAL A 748 4.47 -30.47 -29.90
C VAL A 748 5.49 -31.56 -29.63
N LEU A 749 5.20 -32.83 -29.94
CA LEU A 749 6.13 -33.96 -29.80
C LEU A 749 7.45 -33.72 -30.57
N ARG A 750 7.38 -33.19 -31.80
CA ARG A 750 8.56 -32.85 -32.61
C ARG A 750 9.36 -31.66 -32.07
N GLN A 751 8.83 -30.83 -31.18
CA GLN A 751 9.61 -29.80 -30.48
C GLN A 751 10.17 -30.33 -29.15
N LEU A 752 9.40 -31.11 -28.37
CA LEU A 752 9.88 -31.73 -27.12
C LEU A 752 11.11 -32.63 -27.37
N ARG A 753 11.12 -33.38 -28.48
CA ARG A 753 12.28 -34.19 -28.93
C ARG A 753 13.52 -33.39 -29.34
N LYS A 754 13.50 -32.05 -29.34
CA LYS A 754 14.63 -31.17 -29.69
C LYS A 754 15.16 -30.36 -28.52
N LEU A 755 14.59 -30.52 -27.32
CA LEU A 755 15.03 -29.81 -26.13
C LEU A 755 16.42 -30.30 -25.67
N PRO A 756 17.19 -29.50 -24.93
CA PRO A 756 18.41 -29.96 -24.25
C PRO A 756 18.02 -30.81 -23.03
N TRP A 757 17.73 -32.09 -23.24
CA TRP A 757 17.14 -32.99 -22.25
C TRP A 757 17.89 -32.97 -20.91
N ASN A 758 19.22 -33.09 -20.93
CA ASN A 758 20.11 -33.05 -19.76
C ASN A 758 19.91 -31.80 -18.86
N GLU A 759 19.43 -30.68 -19.41
CA GLU A 759 19.17 -29.44 -18.68
C GLU A 759 17.70 -29.27 -18.27
N CYS A 760 16.76 -29.77 -19.08
CA CYS A 760 15.34 -29.46 -18.94
C CYS A 760 14.46 -30.59 -18.41
N GLU A 761 14.93 -31.83 -18.40
CA GLU A 761 14.13 -33.02 -18.06
C GLU A 761 13.43 -32.93 -16.68
N PRO A 762 14.08 -32.52 -15.58
CA PRO A 762 13.40 -32.34 -14.29
C PRO A 762 12.29 -31.27 -14.33
N TYR A 763 12.43 -30.25 -15.18
CA TYR A 763 11.38 -29.24 -15.36
C TYR A 763 10.26 -29.72 -16.29
N LEU A 764 10.58 -30.57 -17.26
CA LEU A 764 9.63 -31.19 -18.17
C LEU A 764 8.75 -32.19 -17.42
N LEU A 765 9.33 -33.07 -16.60
CA LEU A 765 8.62 -33.96 -15.68
C LEU A 765 7.68 -33.15 -14.77
N LYS A 766 8.22 -32.11 -14.14
CA LYS A 766 7.48 -31.14 -13.31
C LYS A 766 6.42 -30.33 -14.08
N CYS A 767 6.34 -30.42 -15.41
CA CYS A 767 5.23 -29.92 -16.21
C CYS A 767 4.23 -31.02 -16.61
N PHE A 768 4.69 -32.22 -16.99
CA PHE A 768 3.81 -33.39 -17.21
C PHE A 768 2.99 -33.70 -15.93
N MET A 769 3.63 -33.68 -14.76
CA MET A 769 2.99 -33.81 -13.44
C MET A 769 2.04 -32.67 -13.06
N LYS A 770 1.72 -31.73 -13.97
CA LYS A 770 0.72 -30.67 -13.79
C LYS A 770 -0.47 -30.80 -14.74
N VAL A 771 -0.84 -32.03 -15.13
CA VAL A 771 -2.11 -32.37 -15.82
C VAL A 771 -3.32 -31.62 -15.25
N TYR A 772 -3.41 -31.51 -13.92
CA TYR A 772 -4.47 -30.80 -13.18
C TYR A 772 -4.54 -29.27 -13.43
N LYS A 773 -3.63 -28.70 -14.24
CA LYS A 773 -3.65 -27.29 -14.67
C LYS A 773 -3.99 -27.12 -16.16
N GLY A 774 -4.18 -28.21 -16.90
CA GLY A 774 -4.73 -28.22 -18.26
C GLY A 774 -6.25 -28.43 -18.25
N LYS A 775 -6.83 -28.63 -19.44
CA LYS A 775 -8.23 -29.05 -19.56
C LYS A 775 -8.32 -30.55 -19.23
N TYR A 776 -9.28 -30.96 -18.39
CA TYR A 776 -9.45 -32.36 -17.99
C TYR A 776 -9.56 -33.32 -19.19
N GLY A 777 -10.37 -32.97 -20.21
CA GLY A 777 -10.50 -33.73 -21.45
C GLY A 777 -9.27 -33.76 -22.38
N GLN A 778 -8.16 -33.09 -22.02
CA GLN A 778 -6.89 -33.12 -22.74
C GLN A 778 -5.81 -33.96 -22.03
N ILE A 779 -6.09 -34.55 -20.85
CA ILE A 779 -5.11 -35.37 -20.10
C ILE A 779 -4.57 -36.54 -20.94
N HIS A 780 -5.40 -37.15 -21.79
CA HIS A 780 -5.01 -38.20 -22.72
C HIS A 780 -3.91 -37.79 -23.71
N LEU A 781 -3.80 -36.49 -24.06
CA LEU A 781 -2.74 -35.97 -24.92
C LEU A 781 -1.38 -35.97 -24.22
N VAL A 782 -1.35 -35.82 -22.89
CA VAL A 782 -0.11 -35.85 -22.10
C VAL A 782 0.44 -37.27 -22.00
N ALA A 783 -0.43 -38.27 -21.80
CA ALA A 783 -0.05 -39.69 -21.86
C ALA A 783 0.41 -40.10 -23.28
N SER A 784 -0.28 -39.62 -24.32
CA SER A 784 0.13 -39.81 -25.71
C SER A 784 1.48 -39.16 -26.03
N LEU A 785 1.78 -37.96 -25.50
CA LEU A 785 3.10 -37.35 -25.60
C LEU A 785 4.17 -38.19 -24.90
N ALA A 786 3.90 -38.73 -23.71
CA ALA A 786 4.82 -39.62 -23.03
C ALA A 786 5.14 -40.87 -23.87
N ALA A 787 4.14 -41.49 -24.52
CA ALA A 787 4.33 -42.64 -25.41
C ALA A 787 5.08 -42.30 -26.72
N GLY A 788 5.00 -41.03 -27.15
CA GLY A 788 5.83 -40.50 -28.23
C GLY A 788 7.28 -40.24 -27.82
N LEU A 789 7.55 -40.06 -26.52
CA LEU A 789 8.85 -39.70 -25.95
C LEU A 789 9.64 -40.91 -25.41
N SER A 790 8.99 -41.92 -24.84
CA SER A 790 9.66 -43.16 -24.33
C SER A 790 10.59 -43.82 -25.34
N ARG A 791 10.18 -43.79 -26.63
CA ARG A 791 10.98 -44.25 -27.80
C ARG A 791 12.35 -43.54 -27.99
N TYR A 792 12.64 -42.51 -27.20
CA TYR A 792 13.87 -41.72 -27.23
C TYR A 792 14.43 -41.46 -25.81
N HIS A 793 13.55 -41.38 -24.81
CA HIS A 793 13.84 -41.10 -23.40
C HIS A 793 12.96 -42.01 -22.53
N ASP A 794 13.38 -43.26 -22.33
CA ASP A 794 12.56 -44.29 -21.68
C ASP A 794 12.48 -44.07 -20.16
N GLU A 795 13.61 -43.69 -19.54
CA GLU A 795 13.71 -43.31 -18.12
C GLU A 795 12.72 -42.19 -17.73
N PHE A 796 12.46 -41.25 -18.65
CA PHE A 796 11.48 -40.18 -18.46
C PHE A 796 10.03 -40.68 -18.35
N ALA A 797 9.68 -41.76 -19.07
CA ALA A 797 8.35 -42.36 -19.01
C ALA A 797 8.16 -43.12 -17.69
N VAL A 798 9.19 -43.84 -17.23
CA VAL A 798 9.22 -44.48 -15.91
C VAL A 798 9.05 -43.42 -14.80
N ALA A 799 9.80 -42.32 -14.86
CA ALA A 799 9.69 -41.24 -13.88
C ALA A 799 8.32 -40.56 -13.84
N ILE A 800 7.58 -40.51 -14.97
CA ILE A 800 6.18 -40.06 -14.99
C ILE A 800 5.27 -41.06 -14.25
N VAL A 801 5.46 -42.36 -14.47
CA VAL A 801 4.65 -43.41 -13.81
C VAL A 801 4.88 -43.39 -12.30
N ASP A 802 6.15 -43.38 -11.86
CA ASP A 802 6.51 -43.41 -10.44
C ASP A 802 5.93 -42.20 -9.69
N GLU A 803 6.09 -40.98 -10.22
CA GLU A 803 5.59 -39.77 -9.53
C GLU A 803 4.05 -39.65 -9.61
N VAL A 804 3.37 -40.27 -10.59
CA VAL A 804 1.90 -40.40 -10.59
C VAL A 804 1.42 -41.35 -9.49
N LEU A 805 2.08 -42.50 -9.31
CA LEU A 805 1.72 -43.47 -8.28
C LEU A 805 1.97 -42.91 -6.87
N GLU A 806 3.08 -42.19 -6.67
CA GLU A 806 3.40 -41.55 -5.40
C GLU A 806 2.46 -40.37 -5.08
N GLU A 807 2.11 -39.50 -6.05
CA GLU A 807 1.11 -38.45 -5.83
C GLU A 807 -0.31 -39.01 -5.53
N ILE A 808 -0.63 -40.22 -6.00
CA ILE A 808 -1.86 -40.93 -5.61
C ILE A 808 -1.76 -41.43 -4.16
N ARG A 809 -0.62 -42.01 -3.75
CA ARG A 809 -0.38 -42.46 -2.37
C ARG A 809 -0.39 -41.30 -1.37
N VAL A 810 0.41 -40.26 -1.59
CA VAL A 810 0.45 -39.04 -0.77
C VAL A 810 -0.92 -38.36 -0.74
N GLY A 811 -1.70 -38.47 -1.83
CA GLY A 811 -3.09 -38.04 -1.87
C GLY A 811 -4.01 -38.79 -0.89
N LEU A 812 -3.78 -40.08 -0.63
CA LEU A 812 -4.50 -40.87 0.38
C LEU A 812 -4.01 -40.57 1.81
N GLU A 813 -2.72 -40.30 1.99
CA GLU A 813 -2.10 -39.97 3.28
C GLU A 813 -2.57 -38.62 3.85
N LEU A 814 -2.63 -37.59 3.01
CA LEU A 814 -3.03 -36.24 3.43
C LEU A 814 -4.56 -36.04 3.46
N ASN A 815 -5.28 -36.80 2.63
CA ASN A 815 -6.72 -36.71 2.32
C ASN A 815 -7.32 -35.28 2.15
N ASP A 816 -6.51 -34.26 1.85
CA ASP A 816 -6.94 -32.85 1.80
C ASP A 816 -8.06 -32.61 0.77
N TYR A 817 -9.17 -32.02 1.23
CA TYR A 817 -10.29 -31.56 0.42
C TYR A 817 -9.84 -30.56 -0.67
N GLY A 818 -8.89 -29.68 -0.35
CA GLY A 818 -8.30 -28.72 -1.29
C GLY A 818 -7.58 -29.38 -2.48
N MET A 819 -7.20 -30.66 -2.37
CA MET A 819 -6.52 -31.41 -3.43
C MET A 819 -7.42 -32.35 -4.23
N GLN A 820 -8.74 -32.42 -3.97
CA GLN A 820 -9.62 -33.38 -4.64
C GLN A 820 -9.55 -33.31 -6.18
N GLN A 821 -9.60 -32.11 -6.77
CA GLN A 821 -9.48 -31.94 -8.24
C GLN A 821 -8.13 -32.42 -8.78
N ARG A 822 -7.05 -32.29 -8.00
CA ARG A 822 -5.71 -32.76 -8.35
C ARG A 822 -5.63 -34.28 -8.31
N ARG A 823 -6.18 -34.91 -7.25
CA ARG A 823 -6.25 -36.37 -7.08
C ARG A 823 -7.05 -37.01 -8.23
N ILE A 824 -8.23 -36.48 -8.57
CA ILE A 824 -9.04 -36.93 -9.73
C ILE A 824 -8.25 -36.83 -11.04
N ALA A 825 -7.52 -35.73 -11.26
CA ALA A 825 -6.69 -35.58 -12.46
C ALA A 825 -5.54 -36.60 -12.54
N TYR A 826 -4.95 -37.02 -11.41
CA TYR A 826 -3.96 -38.11 -11.40
C TYR A 826 -4.59 -39.49 -11.61
N MET A 827 -5.78 -39.77 -11.05
CA MET A 827 -6.53 -41.00 -11.36
C MET A 827 -6.83 -41.09 -12.86
N ARG A 828 -7.27 -39.99 -13.49
CA ARG A 828 -7.47 -39.94 -14.94
C ARG A 828 -6.14 -40.14 -15.67
N PHE A 829 -5.06 -39.50 -15.24
CA PHE A 829 -3.77 -39.61 -15.91
C PHE A 829 -3.18 -41.02 -15.84
N LEU A 830 -3.28 -41.72 -14.70
CA LEU A 830 -2.87 -43.13 -14.56
C LEU A 830 -3.65 -44.05 -15.51
N GLY A 831 -4.98 -43.88 -15.59
CA GLY A 831 -5.79 -44.65 -16.53
C GLY A 831 -5.42 -44.36 -17.99
N GLU A 832 -5.09 -43.11 -18.35
CA GLU A 832 -4.59 -42.81 -19.69
C GLU A 832 -3.17 -43.37 -19.92
N LEU A 833 -2.30 -43.44 -18.91
CA LEU A 833 -0.99 -44.09 -19.03
C LEU A 833 -1.13 -45.59 -19.33
N TYR A 834 -2.13 -46.27 -18.79
CA TYR A 834 -2.51 -47.63 -19.22
C TYR A 834 -3.01 -47.64 -20.67
N ASN A 835 -3.90 -46.70 -21.04
CA ASN A 835 -4.45 -46.59 -22.41
C ASN A 835 -3.38 -46.34 -23.49
N TYR A 836 -2.20 -45.85 -23.10
CA TYR A 836 -1.04 -45.63 -23.96
C TYR A 836 0.15 -46.56 -23.64
N GLU A 837 -0.11 -47.72 -23.03
CA GLU A 837 0.82 -48.84 -22.84
C GLU A 837 2.05 -48.55 -21.96
N HIS A 838 1.99 -47.57 -21.05
CA HIS A 838 3.07 -47.29 -20.07
C HIS A 838 2.99 -48.15 -18.80
N VAL A 839 1.81 -48.63 -18.43
CA VAL A 839 1.61 -49.44 -17.23
C VAL A 839 0.74 -50.66 -17.52
N ASP A 840 1.08 -51.78 -16.91
CA ASP A 840 0.32 -53.01 -17.00
C ASP A 840 -0.99 -52.97 -16.18
N SER A 841 -1.90 -53.87 -16.50
CA SER A 841 -3.15 -54.05 -15.73
C SER A 841 -2.91 -54.38 -14.24
N SER A 842 -1.75 -54.93 -13.88
CA SER A 842 -1.33 -55.12 -12.47
C SER A 842 -1.35 -53.80 -11.69
N VAL A 843 -0.65 -52.78 -12.20
CA VAL A 843 -0.52 -51.46 -11.57
C VAL A 843 -1.89 -50.81 -11.35
N ILE A 844 -2.81 -50.98 -12.31
CA ILE A 844 -4.18 -50.47 -12.20
C ILE A 844 -4.95 -51.19 -11.08
N PHE A 845 -4.91 -52.53 -11.02
CA PHE A 845 -5.59 -53.27 -9.95
C PHE A 845 -4.93 -53.06 -8.58
N GLU A 846 -3.60 -52.94 -8.51
CA GLU A 846 -2.87 -52.64 -7.27
C GLU A 846 -3.22 -51.25 -6.75
N THR A 847 -3.34 -50.25 -7.63
CA THR A 847 -3.80 -48.89 -7.27
C THR A 847 -5.27 -48.88 -6.81
N LEU A 848 -6.14 -49.61 -7.50
CA LEU A 848 -7.55 -49.78 -7.13
C LEU A 848 -7.69 -50.42 -5.72
N TYR A 849 -6.92 -51.47 -5.44
CA TYR A 849 -6.89 -52.10 -4.11
C TYR A 849 -6.23 -51.21 -3.05
N LEU A 850 -5.19 -50.45 -3.39
CA LEU A 850 -4.58 -49.46 -2.48
C LEU A 850 -5.63 -48.44 -2.00
N ILE A 851 -6.42 -47.87 -2.91
CA ILE A 851 -7.45 -46.88 -2.56
C ILE A 851 -8.52 -47.50 -1.64
N LEU A 852 -8.90 -48.77 -1.85
CA LEU A 852 -9.86 -49.46 -0.97
C LEU A 852 -9.31 -49.81 0.42
N ILE A 853 -8.01 -50.11 0.54
CA ILE A 853 -7.45 -50.74 1.76
C ILE A 853 -6.65 -49.75 2.61
N TYR A 854 -6.09 -48.68 2.03
CA TYR A 854 -5.14 -47.81 2.73
C TYR A 854 -5.77 -47.06 3.92
N GLY A 855 -5.48 -47.51 5.15
CA GLY A 855 -6.12 -46.97 6.37
C GLY A 855 -7.59 -47.40 6.56
N HIS A 856 -8.09 -48.34 5.75
CA HIS A 856 -9.45 -48.89 5.86
C HIS A 856 -9.41 -50.30 6.49
N GLY A 857 -10.37 -50.60 7.36
CA GLY A 857 -10.23 -51.65 8.38
C GLY A 857 -9.96 -53.08 7.87
N THR A 858 -8.78 -53.63 8.21
CA THR A 858 -8.41 -55.04 8.05
C THR A 858 -8.33 -55.78 9.38
N SER A 859 -9.47 -55.90 10.07
CA SER A 859 -9.60 -56.72 11.28
C SER A 859 -9.82 -58.20 10.94
N GLU A 860 -8.74 -58.93 10.61
CA GLU A 860 -8.75 -60.38 10.83
C GLU A 860 -8.60 -60.67 12.35
N PRO A 861 -9.47 -61.47 12.97
CA PRO A 861 -9.46 -61.69 14.41
C PRO A 861 -8.41 -62.74 14.82
N SER A 862 -7.12 -62.44 14.64
CA SER A 862 -6.04 -63.11 15.35
C SER A 862 -6.08 -62.68 16.82
N GLY A 863 -6.84 -63.43 17.63
CA GLY A 863 -7.20 -62.99 18.98
C GLY A 863 -6.04 -63.04 19.98
N ASP A 864 -5.70 -61.87 20.53
CA ASP A 864 -5.44 -61.71 21.96
C ASP A 864 -5.91 -60.32 22.43
N ILE A 865 -6.57 -60.26 23.59
CA ILE A 865 -7.42 -59.12 23.98
C ILE A 865 -6.70 -58.22 25.00
N MET A 866 -5.74 -57.39 24.57
CA MET A 866 -5.34 -56.22 25.39
C MET A 866 -4.62 -55.03 24.70
N GLU A 867 -4.26 -55.10 23.42
CA GLU A 867 -3.50 -54.00 22.74
C GLU A 867 -4.40 -53.00 21.95
N PHE A 868 -5.71 -53.25 21.91
CA PHE A 868 -6.68 -52.69 20.95
C PHE A 868 -7.01 -51.19 21.02
N VAL A 869 -6.41 -50.41 21.92
CA VAL A 869 -6.84 -49.03 22.25
C VAL A 869 -6.03 -47.95 21.53
N HIS A 870 -4.82 -48.26 21.03
CA HIS A 870 -3.95 -47.23 20.43
C HIS A 870 -3.99 -47.17 18.89
N GLU A 871 -4.37 -48.26 18.21
CA GLU A 871 -4.37 -48.34 16.74
C GLU A 871 -5.75 -48.01 16.13
N SER A 872 -6.83 -48.31 16.85
CA SER A 872 -8.22 -47.99 16.47
C SER A 872 -8.45 -46.48 16.26
N CYS A 873 -7.80 -45.62 17.05
CA CYS A 873 -7.91 -44.16 16.91
C CYS A 873 -7.24 -43.56 15.66
N GLN A 874 -6.47 -44.32 14.87
CA GLN A 874 -5.95 -43.85 13.58
C GLN A 874 -6.84 -44.22 12.38
N GLN A 875 -7.71 -45.23 12.51
CA GLN A 875 -8.54 -45.72 11.42
C GLN A 875 -9.65 -44.71 11.04
N ASP A 876 -10.32 -44.10 12.03
CA ASP A 876 -11.40 -43.12 11.78
C ASP A 876 -10.91 -41.79 11.14
N VAL A 877 -9.61 -41.54 11.09
CA VAL A 877 -9.05 -40.25 10.62
C VAL A 877 -8.82 -40.22 9.10
N LEU A 878 -8.44 -41.35 8.49
CA LEU A 878 -8.04 -41.41 7.07
C LEU A 878 -9.16 -41.88 6.13
N ASP A 879 -10.25 -42.45 6.65
CA ASP A 879 -11.37 -42.90 5.84
C ASP A 879 -12.76 -42.85 6.54
N PRO A 880 -13.14 -41.73 7.17
CA PRO A 880 -14.38 -41.64 7.95
C PRO A 880 -15.62 -42.05 7.15
N PRO A 881 -16.69 -42.55 7.80
CA PRO A 881 -17.86 -43.15 7.13
C PRO A 881 -18.61 -42.17 6.21
N GLU A 882 -18.48 -40.86 6.44
CA GLU A 882 -19.05 -39.80 5.61
C GLU A 882 -18.20 -39.47 4.36
N ASP A 883 -16.91 -39.80 4.34
CA ASP A 883 -16.03 -39.49 3.19
C ASP A 883 -16.20 -40.55 2.08
N CYS A 884 -17.02 -40.19 1.10
CA CYS A 884 -17.23 -40.96 -0.12
C CYS A 884 -16.19 -40.70 -1.23
N PHE A 885 -15.20 -39.83 -1.03
CA PHE A 885 -14.32 -39.38 -2.13
C PHE A 885 -13.49 -40.50 -2.77
N ARG A 886 -13.12 -41.55 -2.00
CA ARG A 886 -12.43 -42.73 -2.56
C ARG A 886 -13.26 -43.47 -3.61
N ILE A 887 -14.59 -43.49 -3.47
CA ILE A 887 -15.52 -44.05 -4.46
C ILE A 887 -15.34 -43.31 -5.79
N ARG A 888 -15.26 -41.98 -5.75
CA ARG A 888 -15.07 -41.12 -6.92
C ARG A 888 -13.68 -41.27 -7.57
N LEU A 889 -12.63 -41.55 -6.79
CA LEU A 889 -11.30 -41.91 -7.32
C LEU A 889 -11.32 -43.24 -8.09
N ILE A 890 -11.98 -44.26 -7.53
CA ILE A 890 -12.12 -45.58 -8.15
C ILE A 890 -12.97 -45.49 -9.43
N ILE A 891 -14.11 -44.79 -9.38
CA ILE A 891 -14.95 -44.49 -10.55
C ILE A 891 -14.13 -43.84 -11.65
N THR A 892 -13.39 -42.76 -11.34
CA THR A 892 -12.57 -42.04 -12.33
C THR A 892 -11.59 -42.98 -13.06
N LEU A 893 -10.96 -43.91 -12.36
CA LEU A 893 -10.02 -44.85 -12.96
C LEU A 893 -10.73 -45.89 -13.84
N LEU A 894 -11.86 -46.43 -13.37
CA LEU A 894 -12.67 -47.40 -14.12
C LEU A 894 -13.34 -46.80 -15.36
N GLU A 895 -13.82 -45.56 -15.32
CA GLU A 895 -14.30 -44.81 -16.50
C GLU A 895 -13.20 -44.48 -17.52
N THR A 896 -11.92 -44.60 -17.13
CA THR A 896 -10.79 -44.26 -17.99
C THR A 896 -10.24 -45.46 -18.74
N CYS A 897 -10.13 -46.61 -18.07
CA CYS A 897 -9.48 -47.81 -18.62
C CYS A 897 -10.28 -49.11 -18.41
N GLY A 898 -11.36 -49.08 -17.62
CA GLY A 898 -12.10 -50.27 -17.20
C GLY A 898 -12.77 -51.03 -18.34
N HIS A 899 -13.14 -50.37 -19.43
CA HIS A 899 -13.70 -51.00 -20.63
C HIS A 899 -12.71 -51.92 -21.36
N TYR A 900 -11.40 -51.82 -21.09
CA TYR A 900 -10.39 -52.77 -21.57
C TYR A 900 -10.29 -54.05 -20.71
N PHE A 901 -11.06 -54.14 -19.62
CA PHE A 901 -11.11 -55.31 -18.74
C PHE A 901 -12.35 -56.18 -19.00
N ASP A 902 -12.94 -56.13 -20.21
CA ASP A 902 -14.16 -56.87 -20.54
C ASP A 902 -13.97 -58.40 -20.68
N ARG A 903 -12.72 -58.86 -20.89
CA ARG A 903 -12.32 -60.24 -21.26
C ARG A 903 -11.18 -60.81 -20.41
N GLY A 904 -10.98 -62.13 -20.53
CA GLY A 904 -9.76 -62.82 -20.11
C GLY A 904 -9.47 -62.76 -18.60
N SER A 905 -8.20 -62.58 -18.25
CA SER A 905 -7.72 -62.51 -16.87
C SER A 905 -8.00 -61.15 -16.22
N SER A 906 -7.98 -60.05 -16.98
CA SER A 906 -8.35 -58.71 -16.47
C SER A 906 -9.81 -58.64 -16.06
N LYS A 907 -10.74 -59.28 -16.80
CA LYS A 907 -12.13 -59.43 -16.36
C LYS A 907 -12.25 -60.09 -15.00
N ARG A 908 -11.59 -61.25 -14.79
CA ARG A 908 -11.62 -61.96 -13.50
C ARG A 908 -11.03 -61.14 -12.35
N LYS A 909 -10.04 -60.27 -12.61
CA LYS A 909 -9.52 -59.31 -11.63
C LYS A 909 -10.55 -58.21 -11.33
N LEU A 910 -11.22 -57.67 -12.34
CA LEU A 910 -12.28 -56.68 -12.21
C LEU A 910 -13.50 -57.24 -11.45
N ASP A 911 -14.03 -58.39 -11.87
CA ASP A 911 -15.17 -59.06 -11.23
C ASP A 911 -14.89 -59.28 -9.74
N ARG A 912 -13.66 -59.72 -9.39
CA ARG A 912 -13.22 -59.85 -7.99
C ARG A 912 -13.11 -58.50 -7.27
N PHE A 913 -12.47 -57.51 -7.90
CA PHE A 913 -12.31 -56.17 -7.31
C PHE A 913 -13.67 -55.52 -6.99
N LEU A 914 -14.65 -55.65 -7.89
CA LEU A 914 -15.98 -55.07 -7.70
C LEU A 914 -16.70 -55.62 -6.45
N ILE A 915 -16.47 -56.89 -6.07
CA ILE A 915 -17.01 -57.45 -4.81
C ILE A 915 -16.41 -56.75 -3.58
N HIS A 916 -15.11 -56.46 -3.61
CA HIS A 916 -14.46 -55.69 -2.53
C HIS A 916 -14.93 -54.23 -2.52
N PHE A 917 -15.14 -53.62 -3.70
CA PHE A 917 -15.67 -52.25 -3.81
C PHE A 917 -17.12 -52.15 -3.32
N GLN A 918 -17.99 -53.13 -3.62
CA GLN A 918 -19.34 -53.23 -3.07
C GLN A 918 -19.35 -53.31 -1.55
N ARG A 919 -18.47 -54.14 -0.95
CA ARG A 919 -18.31 -54.21 0.51
C ARG A 919 -17.84 -52.88 1.10
N TYR A 920 -16.94 -52.18 0.42
CA TYR A 920 -16.47 -50.85 0.83
C TYR A 920 -17.59 -49.81 0.77
N ILE A 921 -18.40 -49.79 -0.29
CA ILE A 921 -19.56 -48.88 -0.41
C ILE A 921 -20.55 -49.13 0.74
N LEU A 922 -20.83 -50.39 1.10
CA LEU A 922 -21.68 -50.75 2.25
C LEU A 922 -21.11 -50.37 3.63
N SER A 923 -19.83 -49.99 3.72
CA SER A 923 -19.20 -49.54 4.97
C SER A 923 -19.26 -48.02 5.17
N LYS A 924 -19.74 -47.28 4.17
CA LYS A 924 -19.98 -45.84 4.25
C LYS A 924 -21.41 -45.55 4.71
N GLY A 925 -21.66 -44.30 5.10
CA GLY A 925 -22.97 -43.80 5.49
C GLY A 925 -23.93 -43.64 4.31
N ALA A 926 -24.94 -42.78 4.47
CA ALA A 926 -25.85 -42.43 3.38
C ALA A 926 -25.07 -41.77 2.23
N LEU A 927 -25.15 -42.36 1.03
CA LEU A 927 -24.40 -41.86 -0.12
C LEU A 927 -24.98 -40.52 -0.63
N PRO A 928 -24.12 -39.53 -0.97
CA PRO A 928 -24.56 -38.36 -1.71
C PRO A 928 -25.13 -38.74 -3.09
N LEU A 929 -26.23 -38.10 -3.49
CA LEU A 929 -26.94 -38.41 -4.75
C LEU A 929 -26.04 -38.30 -6.00
N ASP A 930 -25.03 -37.41 -6.00
CA ASP A 930 -24.06 -37.33 -7.10
C ASP A 930 -23.19 -38.60 -7.18
N ILE A 931 -22.75 -39.14 -6.04
CA ILE A 931 -22.01 -40.41 -5.97
C ILE A 931 -22.91 -41.59 -6.36
N GLU A 932 -24.20 -41.57 -6.00
CA GLU A 932 -25.16 -42.59 -6.47
C GLU A 932 -25.36 -42.54 -7.99
N PHE A 933 -25.47 -41.36 -8.59
CA PHE A 933 -25.57 -41.23 -10.05
C PHE A 933 -24.28 -41.62 -10.77
N ASP A 934 -23.10 -41.22 -10.26
CA ASP A 934 -21.80 -41.63 -10.78
C ASP A 934 -21.64 -43.17 -10.71
N LEU A 935 -22.05 -43.79 -9.59
CA LEU A 935 -22.11 -45.26 -9.44
C LEU A 935 -23.08 -45.87 -10.46
N GLN A 936 -24.30 -45.38 -10.59
CA GLN A 936 -25.28 -45.90 -11.56
C GLN A 936 -24.81 -45.75 -13.01
N PHE A 937 -24.04 -44.71 -13.35
CA PHE A 937 -23.49 -44.50 -14.68
C PHE A 937 -22.31 -45.42 -14.97
N THR A 938 -21.29 -45.41 -14.10
CA THR A 938 -20.10 -46.28 -14.18
C THR A 938 -20.49 -47.74 -14.23
N SER A 939 -21.47 -48.12 -13.41
CA SER A 939 -21.88 -49.52 -13.29
C SER A 939 -22.69 -49.98 -14.51
N LYS A 940 -23.56 -49.15 -15.09
CA LYS A 940 -24.18 -49.41 -16.42
C LYS A 940 -23.17 -49.68 -17.53
N LEU A 941 -22.00 -49.05 -17.48
CA LEU A 941 -20.91 -49.26 -18.44
C LEU A 941 -20.15 -50.58 -18.23
N MET A 942 -20.15 -51.11 -17.00
CA MET A 942 -19.25 -52.19 -16.57
C MET A 942 -19.94 -53.51 -16.20
N TRP A 943 -21.21 -53.49 -15.73
CA TRP A 943 -21.88 -54.65 -15.12
C TRP A 943 -22.98 -55.32 -15.96
N ALA A 944 -22.87 -55.29 -17.29
CA ALA A 944 -23.95 -55.70 -18.21
C ALA A 944 -24.52 -57.13 -18.02
N THR A 945 -23.84 -58.01 -17.26
CA THR A 945 -24.36 -59.33 -16.84
C THR A 945 -24.97 -59.40 -15.44
N ASN A 946 -24.67 -58.44 -14.55
CA ASN A 946 -25.06 -58.44 -13.13
C ASN A 946 -25.96 -57.23 -12.77
N ALA A 947 -26.53 -56.58 -13.77
CA ALA A 947 -27.30 -55.34 -13.66
C ALA A 947 -28.50 -55.37 -12.68
N VAL A 948 -29.03 -56.57 -12.41
CA VAL A 948 -30.30 -56.75 -11.67
C VAL A 948 -30.11 -56.51 -10.17
N ASP A 949 -29.00 -56.97 -9.58
CA ASP A 949 -28.79 -56.89 -8.12
C ASP A 949 -28.55 -55.46 -7.63
N MET A 950 -27.83 -54.64 -8.41
CA MET A 950 -27.47 -53.27 -8.00
C MET A 950 -28.65 -52.29 -7.93
N GLY A 951 -29.74 -52.55 -8.68
CA GLY A 951 -30.98 -51.78 -8.53
C GLY A 951 -31.65 -52.04 -7.17
N LEU A 952 -31.80 -53.32 -6.83
CA LEU A 952 -32.36 -53.76 -5.54
C LEU A 952 -31.46 -53.34 -4.36
N PHE A 953 -30.15 -53.29 -4.56
CA PHE A 953 -29.15 -52.91 -3.56
C PHE A 953 -29.29 -51.43 -3.11
N LEU A 954 -29.56 -50.52 -4.05
CA LEU A 954 -29.81 -49.11 -3.74
C LEU A 954 -31.21 -48.90 -3.12
N GLU A 955 -32.23 -49.65 -3.55
CA GLU A 955 -33.54 -49.65 -2.89
C GLU A 955 -33.44 -50.12 -1.42
N TRP A 956 -32.59 -51.13 -1.14
CA TRP A 956 -32.33 -51.60 0.23
C TRP A 956 -31.64 -50.58 1.14
N SER A 957 -30.93 -49.60 0.58
CA SER A 957 -30.28 -48.54 1.37
C SER A 957 -31.25 -47.44 1.86
N TYR A 958 -32.52 -47.50 1.45
CA TYR A 958 -33.50 -46.43 1.65
C TYR A 958 -34.52 -46.67 2.78
N GLU A 959 -34.50 -47.82 3.47
CA GLU A 959 -35.31 -48.06 4.69
C GLU A 959 -34.53 -47.80 5.99
N PRO A 960 -34.72 -46.65 6.65
CA PRO A 960 -34.29 -46.50 8.05
C PRO A 960 -35.22 -47.32 8.97
N HIS A 961 -34.62 -47.91 10.01
CA HIS A 961 -35.25 -48.72 11.06
C HIS A 961 -35.58 -50.19 10.72
N TYR A 962 -34.56 -51.05 10.69
CA TYR A 962 -34.66 -52.33 11.42
C TYR A 962 -33.42 -52.60 12.28
N VAL A 963 -33.63 -53.28 13.40
CA VAL A 963 -32.63 -53.53 14.45
C VAL A 963 -31.65 -54.63 14.04
N PHE A 964 -30.38 -54.50 14.42
CA PHE A 964 -29.38 -55.58 14.37
C PHE A 964 -29.90 -56.83 15.12
N GLY A 965 -30.41 -57.82 14.37
CA GLY A 965 -31.11 -58.97 14.95
C GLY A 965 -31.10 -60.20 14.07
N ASN A 966 -30.04 -61.01 14.19
CA ASN A 966 -29.96 -62.42 13.76
C ASN A 966 -30.44 -62.76 12.33
N CYS A 967 -29.59 -62.49 11.34
CA CYS A 967 -29.53 -63.29 10.11
C CYS A 967 -28.08 -63.71 9.83
N SER A 968 -27.85 -64.99 9.54
CA SER A 968 -26.51 -65.56 9.38
C SER A 968 -25.98 -65.45 7.95
N LEU A 969 -24.68 -65.16 7.82
CA LEU A 969 -23.92 -65.22 6.56
C LEU A 969 -23.65 -66.68 6.10
N TYR A 970 -24.72 -67.44 5.91
CA TYR A 970 -24.74 -68.84 5.48
C TYR A 970 -25.84 -69.04 4.42
N ASN A 971 -25.56 -68.64 3.16
CA ASN A 971 -26.17 -69.19 1.94
C ASN A 971 -25.71 -68.54 0.60
N ILE A 972 -24.48 -68.03 0.48
CA ILE A 972 -23.91 -67.58 -0.82
C ILE A 972 -22.59 -68.32 -1.13
N THR A 973 -22.65 -69.66 -1.06
CA THR A 973 -21.53 -70.58 -1.35
C THR A 973 -21.96 -71.84 -2.12
N SER A 974 -23.14 -71.81 -2.77
CA SER A 974 -23.69 -72.94 -3.54
C SER A 974 -24.59 -72.47 -4.69
N GLY A 975 -24.01 -72.13 -5.86
CA GLY A 975 -24.77 -71.51 -6.97
C GLY A 975 -24.21 -71.60 -8.40
N TYR A 976 -23.09 -72.31 -8.61
CA TYR A 976 -22.28 -72.37 -9.86
C TYR A 976 -21.46 -71.12 -10.20
#